data_AF-A0A1J4KY10-F1
#
_entry.id   AF-A0A1J4KY10-F1
#
_cell.length_a   1.000
_cell.length_b   1.000
_cell.length_c   1.000
_cell.angle_alpha   90.00
_cell.angle_beta   90.00
_cell.angle_gamma   90.00
#
_symmetry.space_group_name_H-M   'P 1'
#
loop_
_entity.id
_entity.type
_entity.pdbx_description
1 polymer ?
#
loop_
_entity_poly.entity_id
_entity_poly.type
_entity_poly.pdbx_seq_one_letter_code
_entity_poly.pdbx_strand_id
1 'polypeptide(L)'
;MFVPAQYNSTSNSLLAKIVRFLNLKETRLQDIQNLVNESTTAQLVPSFAFLGVWLVSNANSESMALKNVQVAYHIIHLIATKVPPVILVCGLSDLNWTEHQFRVTHSMVFLSFFDRIQTIRSYMKPIALETDLSRFSHCHIQIDSSFANKYPGLLTEVGGDPQFQIGCIQHFQRLIMNNVPIGDFKPLLQHKNSTIMLSYAIIGLLTKFNKSRTLTHHQLLFYFTIIFRYITSFALSDNINGLMITQHILNLPSVSPFLLIAMVSNIPKALYIYNLLIPKKLTKGDLTDEEAKKAIIEQFSIIDMSLDNSLNKLIEFVPQFLYAFFLEYPVLVYEMPHSPDFIDHIITLHLSSKPLPETMKNIFSRLDQEMSPTEIICMGLQLTKFILSNVQRGFIRFSREKQATFWKFFAALSATALPTISDQFSTRFCEAALKDPTNNMAEFLINGILNYGLHIIMNLPYENHFISFLFSCLKQNEELQMVSRLILLKLIQSDVLHISTQIVDIIKSCEDLVLILEYIDALQNLKEITQFNDLKAIDSLIADLINKIPYNISRTPVLLINSVVPIQPHFNNISTMIYQKVSAYLQSSKIDLSRHLSTIPPNYLHLLIKVLSTTFFVQKYETAKVLTERSIFMLNDQSNILNNLSNFQVSSSMLILPIAQHLLRQLLVFKHNDLAIALLDAITKPLLKDLIPSRWICRFLVKNYEILTPEIKQAFDKIVRLLPDANELYLSPYQNHTIQEIIHNIQIHRKINLHDPNVIYKEQISPFRHALTFSTISILLRNEPVHQIVFDFVEPLYEPFQLKCNQNVLYSISRLLEYMPATIAIGVFNTIIQKEVYVLPLNILRVFMALTTIDVFKKICESGCDLIKQNDNRLTAFLYAIMPNFSRLKNDEDVATKFLCGLLENVNAKTPRSLQENVIDAVGMVYVMLRLNKKRAALINSAKHFTPELKAIIASSLDIDIDFPRSPTPPVRAYGGNINTRMPSFI
;
A
#
# COMPACT_ATOMS: atom_id res chain seq x y z
N MET A 1 -49.18 -13.99 -5.57
CA MET A 1 -49.03 -12.55 -5.24
C MET A 1 -48.68 -12.42 -3.77
N PHE A 2 -47.41 -12.21 -3.45
CA PHE A 2 -46.99 -11.73 -2.12
C PHE A 2 -46.40 -10.34 -2.33
N VAL A 3 -47.12 -9.31 -1.88
CA VAL A 3 -46.54 -7.98 -1.66
C VAL A 3 -45.68 -8.14 -0.40
N PRO A 4 -44.38 -7.81 -0.40
CA PRO A 4 -43.59 -7.84 0.82
C PRO A 4 -44.25 -6.92 1.85
N ALA A 5 -44.54 -7.46 3.03
CA ALA A 5 -45.31 -6.82 4.10
C ALA A 5 -44.57 -5.65 4.82
N GLN A 6 -43.66 -4.94 4.13
CA GLN A 6 -42.91 -3.81 4.69
C GLN A 6 -43.29 -2.43 4.15
N TYR A 7 -44.24 -2.32 3.22
CA TYR A 7 -44.81 -1.02 2.86
C TYR A 7 -46.28 -0.96 3.28
N ASN A 8 -46.52 -0.39 4.47
CA ASN A 8 -47.86 0.01 4.89
C ASN A 8 -48.47 0.92 3.81
N SER A 9 -49.48 0.41 3.10
CA SER A 9 -50.21 1.09 2.03
C SER A 9 -51.08 2.26 2.51
N THR A 10 -50.97 2.66 3.78
CA THR A 10 -51.74 3.75 4.39
C THR A 10 -51.04 5.11 4.37
N SER A 11 -49.72 5.21 4.14
CA SER A 11 -48.99 6.50 4.14
C SER A 11 -48.64 7.06 2.75
N ASN A 12 -48.66 6.25 1.69
CA ASN A 12 -48.30 6.68 0.33
C ASN A 12 -49.54 6.73 -0.58
N SER A 13 -50.16 7.91 -0.66
CA SER A 13 -51.38 8.18 -1.43
C SER A 13 -51.20 7.93 -2.94
N LEU A 14 -50.02 8.22 -3.48
CA LEU A 14 -49.67 7.97 -4.89
C LEU A 14 -49.65 6.47 -5.18
N LEU A 15 -48.91 5.69 -4.38
CA LEU A 15 -48.81 4.23 -4.55
C LEU A 15 -50.21 3.59 -4.45
N ALA A 16 -51.02 3.99 -3.47
CA ALA A 16 -52.38 3.49 -3.31
C ALA A 16 -53.26 3.75 -4.54
N LYS A 17 -53.19 4.94 -5.15
CA LYS A 17 -53.94 5.26 -6.38
C LYS A 17 -53.42 4.52 -7.61
N ILE A 18 -52.11 4.30 -7.71
CA ILE A 18 -51.49 3.49 -8.80
C ILE A 18 -51.95 2.04 -8.70
N VAL A 19 -51.94 1.45 -7.50
CA VAL A 19 -52.41 0.07 -7.27
C VAL A 19 -53.89 -0.06 -7.65
N ARG A 20 -54.74 0.86 -7.21
CA ARG A 20 -56.18 0.88 -7.57
C ARG A 20 -56.40 1.07 -9.07
N PHE A 21 -55.60 1.89 -9.73
CA PHE A 21 -55.70 2.11 -11.17
C PHE A 21 -55.38 0.84 -11.97
N LEU A 22 -54.24 0.21 -11.66
CA LEU A 22 -53.75 -0.94 -12.42
C LEU A 22 -54.53 -2.22 -12.15
N ASN A 23 -55.06 -2.40 -10.94
CA ASN A 23 -55.77 -3.63 -10.55
C ASN A 23 -57.29 -3.50 -10.56
N LEU A 24 -57.86 -2.32 -10.30
CA LEU A 24 -59.32 -2.11 -10.10
C LEU A 24 -59.96 -1.13 -11.10
N LYS A 25 -59.17 -0.37 -11.89
CA LYS A 25 -59.62 0.65 -12.87
C LYS A 25 -60.48 1.79 -12.32
N GLU A 26 -60.42 2.06 -11.01
CA GLU A 26 -61.30 3.04 -10.33
C GLU A 26 -60.82 4.50 -10.40
N THR A 27 -59.63 4.77 -10.94
CA THR A 27 -58.97 6.08 -10.94
C THR A 27 -58.73 6.61 -12.35
N ARG A 28 -58.71 7.94 -12.54
CA ARG A 28 -58.34 8.54 -13.83
C ARG A 28 -56.82 8.73 -13.90
N LEU A 29 -56.24 8.53 -15.09
CA LEU A 29 -54.80 8.73 -15.31
C LEU A 29 -54.36 10.16 -14.98
N GLN A 30 -55.18 11.16 -15.32
CA GLN A 30 -54.90 12.57 -15.02
C GLN A 30 -54.67 12.82 -13.52
N ASP A 31 -55.44 12.15 -12.66
CA ASP A 31 -55.30 12.29 -11.20
C ASP A 31 -53.99 11.72 -10.69
N ILE A 32 -53.50 10.64 -11.32
CA ILE A 32 -52.20 10.04 -11.02
C ILE A 32 -51.08 10.94 -11.52
N GLN A 33 -51.20 11.52 -12.72
CA GLN A 33 -50.20 12.45 -13.25
C GLN A 33 -50.07 13.70 -12.38
N ASN A 34 -51.19 14.27 -11.94
CA ASN A 34 -51.19 15.42 -11.02
C ASN A 34 -50.55 15.03 -9.68
N LEU A 35 -50.89 13.87 -9.13
CA LEU A 35 -50.25 13.38 -7.91
C LEU A 35 -48.76 13.13 -8.08
N VAL A 36 -48.28 12.59 -9.21
CA VAL A 36 -46.85 12.42 -9.48
C VAL A 36 -46.14 13.78 -9.44
N ASN A 37 -46.78 14.85 -9.93
CA ASN A 37 -46.21 16.20 -9.91
C ASN A 37 -46.19 16.83 -8.50
N GLU A 38 -47.11 16.44 -7.63
CA GLU A 38 -47.26 16.96 -6.25
C GLU A 38 -46.53 16.09 -5.20
N SER A 39 -46.17 14.86 -5.56
CA SER A 39 -45.58 13.88 -4.64
C SER A 39 -44.12 14.14 -4.35
N THR A 40 -43.69 13.81 -3.13
CA THR A 40 -42.29 13.86 -2.72
C THR A 40 -41.50 12.67 -3.25
N THR A 41 -40.17 12.77 -3.28
CA THR A 41 -39.27 11.64 -3.63
C THR A 41 -39.55 10.39 -2.80
N ALA A 42 -39.84 10.56 -1.49
CA ALA A 42 -40.21 9.47 -0.59
C ALA A 42 -41.50 8.73 -1.01
N GLN A 43 -42.41 9.39 -1.72
CA GLN A 43 -43.62 8.78 -2.27
C GLN A 43 -43.41 8.21 -3.68
N LEU A 44 -42.57 8.86 -4.48
CA LEU A 44 -42.26 8.50 -5.87
C LEU A 44 -41.41 7.23 -5.96
N VAL A 45 -40.39 7.07 -5.11
CA VAL A 45 -39.47 5.90 -5.14
C VAL A 45 -40.20 4.57 -4.90
N PRO A 46 -41.04 4.39 -3.85
CA PRO A 46 -41.80 3.15 -3.67
C PRO A 46 -42.85 2.93 -4.77
N SER A 47 -43.40 4.00 -5.34
CA SER A 47 -44.34 3.91 -6.47
C SER A 47 -43.65 3.39 -7.73
N PHE A 48 -42.44 3.85 -8.00
CA PHE A 48 -41.59 3.37 -9.10
C PHE A 48 -41.20 1.90 -8.92
N ALA A 49 -40.79 1.53 -7.70
CA ALA A 49 -40.47 0.15 -7.32
C ALA A 49 -41.60 -0.83 -7.65
N PHE A 50 -42.80 -0.50 -7.15
CA PHE A 50 -44.00 -1.29 -7.37
C PHE A 50 -44.31 -1.46 -8.86
N LEU A 51 -44.26 -0.37 -9.63
CA LEU A 51 -44.52 -0.39 -11.07
C LEU A 51 -43.53 -1.29 -11.83
N GLY A 52 -42.25 -1.29 -11.44
CA GLY A 52 -41.24 -2.18 -12.01
C GLY A 52 -41.56 -3.66 -11.77
N VAL A 53 -41.83 -4.05 -10.51
CA VAL A 53 -42.20 -5.43 -10.15
C VAL A 53 -43.50 -5.85 -10.84
N TRP A 54 -44.47 -4.94 -10.89
CA TRP A 54 -45.75 -5.17 -11.54
C TRP A 54 -45.58 -5.40 -13.04
N LEU A 55 -44.74 -4.63 -13.74
CA LEU A 55 -44.46 -4.82 -15.16
C LEU A 55 -43.78 -6.16 -15.43
N VAL A 56 -42.75 -6.52 -14.66
CA VAL A 56 -42.07 -7.83 -14.80
C VAL A 56 -43.06 -8.98 -14.66
N SER A 57 -44.00 -8.85 -13.72
CA SER A 57 -44.99 -9.89 -13.42
C SER A 57 -46.13 -9.97 -14.44
N ASN A 58 -46.46 -8.88 -15.14
CA ASN A 58 -47.68 -8.78 -15.96
C ASN A 58 -47.45 -8.51 -17.46
N ALA A 59 -46.23 -8.14 -17.89
CA ALA A 59 -45.94 -7.77 -19.29
C ALA A 59 -46.12 -8.90 -20.31
N ASN A 60 -46.11 -10.17 -19.88
CA ASN A 60 -46.29 -11.34 -20.75
C ASN A 60 -47.71 -11.95 -20.69
N SER A 61 -48.64 -11.34 -19.95
CA SER A 61 -49.99 -11.90 -19.81
C SER A 61 -50.87 -11.54 -21.02
N GLU A 62 -51.36 -12.53 -21.76
CA GLU A 62 -52.27 -12.34 -22.92
C GLU A 62 -53.62 -11.71 -22.55
N SER A 63 -53.99 -11.74 -21.26
CA SER A 63 -55.28 -11.26 -20.74
C SER A 63 -55.32 -9.78 -20.37
N MET A 64 -54.18 -9.09 -20.38
CA MET A 64 -54.08 -7.68 -20.01
C MET A 64 -54.12 -6.77 -21.23
N ALA A 65 -54.97 -5.74 -21.19
CA ALA A 65 -55.03 -4.73 -22.24
C ALA A 65 -53.66 -4.05 -22.34
N LEU A 66 -53.03 -4.10 -23.53
CA LEU A 66 -51.81 -3.38 -23.91
C LEU A 66 -51.76 -1.93 -23.35
N LYS A 67 -52.94 -1.30 -23.25
CA LYS A 67 -53.18 0.00 -22.63
C LYS A 67 -52.69 0.13 -21.17
N ASN A 68 -52.90 -0.86 -20.31
CA ASN A 68 -52.46 -0.80 -18.90
C ASN A 68 -50.94 -0.89 -18.78
N VAL A 69 -50.32 -1.70 -19.61
CA VAL A 69 -48.86 -1.81 -19.71
C VAL A 69 -48.25 -0.49 -20.23
N GLN A 70 -48.86 0.11 -21.25
CA GLN A 70 -48.46 1.44 -21.75
C GLN A 70 -48.62 2.54 -20.70
N VAL A 71 -49.72 2.54 -19.94
CA VAL A 71 -49.94 3.52 -18.87
C VAL A 71 -48.95 3.32 -17.71
N ALA A 72 -48.64 2.09 -17.34
CA ALA A 72 -47.59 1.81 -16.37
C ALA A 72 -46.23 2.36 -16.84
N TYR A 73 -45.83 2.15 -18.10
CA TYR A 73 -44.63 2.79 -18.65
C TYR A 73 -44.66 4.31 -18.60
N HIS A 74 -45.80 4.92 -18.93
CA HIS A 74 -45.98 6.36 -18.89
C HIS A 74 -45.81 6.91 -17.47
N ILE A 75 -46.39 6.26 -16.46
CA ILE A 75 -46.24 6.65 -15.06
C ILE A 75 -44.79 6.47 -14.60
N ILE A 76 -44.12 5.36 -14.95
CA ILE A 76 -42.69 5.19 -14.63
C ILE A 76 -41.85 6.27 -15.29
N HIS A 77 -42.12 6.61 -16.56
CA HIS A 77 -41.42 7.69 -17.27
C HIS A 77 -41.62 9.04 -16.58
N LEU A 78 -42.84 9.37 -16.16
CA LEU A 78 -43.14 10.59 -15.40
C LEU A 78 -42.42 10.64 -14.05
N ILE A 79 -42.28 9.49 -13.36
CA ILE A 79 -41.50 9.43 -12.13
C ILE A 79 -40.00 9.58 -12.42
N ALA A 80 -39.49 8.93 -13.48
CA ALA A 80 -38.08 8.97 -13.88
C ALA A 80 -37.61 10.35 -14.35
N THR A 81 -38.52 11.22 -14.81
CA THR A 81 -38.20 12.62 -15.15
C THR A 81 -38.19 13.54 -13.93
N LYS A 82 -38.85 13.14 -12.83
CA LYS A 82 -38.93 13.92 -11.58
C LYS A 82 -37.90 13.52 -10.54
N VAL A 83 -37.43 12.27 -10.56
CA VAL A 83 -36.46 11.75 -9.60
C VAL A 83 -35.16 11.35 -10.31
N PRO A 84 -34.00 11.85 -9.85
CA PRO A 84 -32.69 11.41 -10.32
C PRO A 84 -32.58 9.87 -10.36
N PRO A 85 -32.11 9.26 -11.47
CA PRO A 85 -31.98 7.82 -11.59
C PRO A 85 -31.19 7.17 -10.45
N VAL A 86 -30.16 7.84 -9.93
CA VAL A 86 -29.38 7.32 -8.80
C VAL A 86 -30.20 7.20 -7.54
N ILE A 87 -31.10 8.15 -7.29
CA ILE A 87 -31.96 8.12 -6.09
C ILE A 87 -33.03 7.04 -6.23
N LEU A 88 -33.57 6.86 -7.44
CA LEU A 88 -34.42 5.72 -7.73
C LEU A 88 -33.67 4.41 -7.47
N VAL A 89 -32.47 4.23 -8.03
CA VAL A 89 -31.68 3.00 -7.86
C VAL A 89 -31.22 2.77 -6.41
N CYS A 90 -30.75 3.80 -5.70
CA CYS A 90 -30.32 3.71 -4.30
C CYS A 90 -31.49 3.44 -3.34
N GLY A 91 -32.69 3.92 -3.65
CA GLY A 91 -33.90 3.57 -2.90
C GLY A 91 -34.46 2.18 -3.24
N LEU A 92 -33.97 1.54 -4.31
CA LEU A 92 -34.40 0.22 -4.80
C LEU A 92 -33.41 -0.91 -4.48
N SER A 93 -32.23 -0.64 -3.92
CA SER A 93 -31.25 -1.69 -3.60
C SER A 93 -31.75 -2.71 -2.57
N ASP A 94 -32.80 -2.38 -1.82
CA ASP A 94 -33.52 -3.32 -0.95
C ASP A 94 -34.39 -4.34 -1.73
N LEU A 95 -34.56 -4.17 -3.05
CA LEU A 95 -35.55 -4.89 -3.86
C LEU A 95 -35.00 -5.83 -4.95
N ASN A 96 -33.73 -6.25 -4.89
CA ASN A 96 -33.15 -7.23 -5.84
C ASN A 96 -33.41 -6.91 -7.33
N TRP A 97 -33.37 -5.64 -7.70
CA TRP A 97 -33.68 -5.18 -9.08
C TRP A 97 -32.65 -5.64 -10.13
N THR A 98 -31.46 -6.10 -9.71
CA THR A 98 -30.33 -6.37 -10.61
C THR A 98 -30.30 -7.77 -11.23
N GLU A 99 -31.12 -8.72 -10.79
CA GLU A 99 -31.01 -10.11 -11.28
C GLU A 99 -32.02 -10.50 -12.37
N HIS A 100 -33.05 -9.71 -12.66
CA HIS A 100 -34.12 -10.12 -13.59
C HIS A 100 -34.44 -9.09 -14.69
N GLN A 101 -33.75 -9.26 -15.82
CA GLN A 101 -34.21 -9.09 -17.21
C GLN A 101 -35.28 -8.02 -17.50
N PHE A 102 -34.88 -6.77 -17.71
CA PHE A 102 -35.62 -5.90 -18.64
C PHE A 102 -35.34 -6.39 -20.07
N ARG A 103 -36.37 -6.89 -20.78
CA ARG A 103 -36.21 -7.27 -22.21
C ARG A 103 -35.87 -6.04 -23.06
N VAL A 104 -35.28 -6.27 -24.24
CA VAL A 104 -34.89 -5.25 -25.24
C VAL A 104 -36.03 -4.31 -25.65
N THR A 105 -37.30 -4.72 -25.53
CA THR A 105 -38.46 -3.86 -25.80
C THR A 105 -38.74 -2.83 -24.71
N HIS A 106 -38.27 -3.06 -23.48
CA HIS A 106 -38.38 -2.11 -22.36
C HIS A 106 -37.27 -1.05 -22.41
N SER A 107 -36.12 -1.37 -22.99
CA SER A 107 -34.95 -0.47 -22.99
C SER A 107 -35.16 0.80 -23.81
N MET A 108 -36.05 0.80 -24.81
CA MET A 108 -36.32 1.99 -25.63
C MET A 108 -37.09 3.10 -24.87
N VAL A 109 -38.02 2.76 -23.98
CA VAL A 109 -38.78 3.75 -23.18
C VAL A 109 -37.90 4.35 -22.07
N PHE A 110 -36.92 3.58 -21.61
CA PHE A 110 -36.00 3.96 -20.54
C PHE A 110 -34.62 4.36 -21.07
N LEU A 111 -34.48 4.64 -22.37
CA LEU A 111 -33.16 4.85 -22.97
C LEU A 111 -32.43 6.03 -22.30
N SER A 112 -33.11 7.15 -22.10
CA SER A 112 -32.56 8.32 -21.38
C SER A 112 -32.23 8.05 -19.91
N PHE A 113 -33.04 7.22 -19.24
CA PHE A 113 -32.82 6.81 -17.86
C PHE A 113 -31.59 5.89 -17.75
N PHE A 114 -31.48 4.90 -18.63
CA PHE A 114 -30.35 4.00 -18.70
C PHE A 114 -29.08 4.69 -19.17
N ASP A 115 -29.16 5.66 -20.09
CA ASP A 115 -28.02 6.46 -20.55
C ASP A 115 -27.46 7.31 -19.40
N ARG A 116 -28.33 7.91 -18.57
CA ARG A 116 -27.91 8.63 -17.36
C ARG A 116 -27.27 7.70 -16.35
N ILE A 117 -27.89 6.55 -16.05
CA ILE A 117 -27.29 5.52 -15.19
C ILE A 117 -25.95 5.06 -15.75
N GLN A 118 -25.85 4.82 -17.05
CA GLN A 118 -24.62 4.39 -17.71
C GLN A 118 -23.55 5.49 -17.67
N THR A 119 -23.94 6.76 -17.76
CA THR A 119 -23.03 7.91 -17.65
C THR A 119 -22.48 8.03 -16.24
N ILE A 120 -23.33 7.93 -15.21
CA ILE A 120 -22.89 7.94 -13.81
C ILE A 120 -22.07 6.71 -13.50
N ARG A 121 -22.50 5.54 -13.98
CA ARG A 121 -21.71 4.32 -13.94
C ARG A 121 -20.39 4.53 -14.67
N SER A 122 -20.27 5.31 -15.74
CA SER A 122 -18.98 5.56 -16.40
C SER A 122 -18.03 6.39 -15.54
N TYR A 123 -18.56 7.35 -14.77
CA TYR A 123 -17.80 8.07 -13.75
C TYR A 123 -17.37 7.15 -12.59
N MET A 124 -18.17 6.13 -12.29
CA MET A 124 -17.91 5.19 -11.18
C MET A 124 -17.21 3.89 -11.61
N LYS A 125 -17.25 3.54 -12.90
CA LYS A 125 -16.81 2.27 -13.49
C LYS A 125 -15.34 2.15 -13.15
N PRO A 126 -14.88 1.18 -12.36
CA PRO A 126 -13.47 1.08 -12.05
C PRO A 126 -12.72 1.10 -13.39
N ILE A 127 -11.86 2.10 -13.61
CA ILE A 127 -10.88 1.92 -14.68
C ILE A 127 -10.17 0.65 -14.28
N ALA A 128 -10.28 -0.33 -15.16
CA ALA A 128 -9.53 -1.55 -15.15
C ALA A 128 -8.23 -1.38 -14.33
N LEU A 129 -8.20 -2.06 -13.18
CA LEU A 129 -7.12 -2.96 -12.83
C LEU A 129 -5.94 -2.52 -11.99
N GLU A 130 -5.75 -1.25 -11.69
CA GLU A 130 -4.61 -0.86 -10.84
C GLU A 130 -4.94 0.10 -9.72
N THR A 131 -6.02 0.90 -9.81
CA THR A 131 -6.37 1.90 -8.79
C THR A 131 -6.96 1.34 -7.52
N ASP A 132 -7.80 0.31 -7.63
CA ASP A 132 -8.29 -0.40 -6.44
C ASP A 132 -7.16 -1.23 -5.81
N LEU A 133 -6.28 -1.78 -6.66
CA LEU A 133 -5.16 -2.63 -6.26
C LEU A 133 -3.95 -1.84 -5.69
N SER A 134 -3.80 -0.56 -6.03
CA SER A 134 -2.70 0.30 -5.54
C SER A 134 -2.97 0.98 -4.20
N ARG A 135 -4.21 0.95 -3.70
CA ARG A 135 -4.53 1.41 -2.34
C ARG A 135 -3.96 0.50 -1.25
N PHE A 136 -3.54 -0.72 -1.61
CA PHE A 136 -3.16 -1.74 -0.64
C PHE A 136 -1.72 -1.64 -0.13
N SER A 137 -0.93 -0.65 -0.57
CA SER A 137 0.47 -0.66 -0.17
C SER A 137 0.73 -0.16 1.26
N HIS A 138 0.00 0.81 1.85
CA HIS A 138 0.48 1.40 3.13
C HIS A 138 -0.57 1.93 4.13
N CYS A 139 -1.87 1.74 3.95
CA CYS A 139 -2.86 2.08 5.00
C CYS A 139 -4.02 1.08 5.04
N HIS A 140 -4.32 0.57 6.24
CA HIS A 140 -5.40 -0.37 6.52
C HIS A 140 -6.77 0.21 6.20
N ILE A 141 -7.20 0.11 4.96
CA ILE A 141 -8.60 0.30 4.63
C ILE A 141 -9.06 -0.97 3.93
N GLN A 142 -9.64 -1.84 4.78
CA GLN A 142 -10.75 -2.70 4.39
C GLN A 142 -11.62 -1.92 3.40
N ILE A 143 -11.94 -2.50 2.24
CA ILE A 143 -13.14 -2.09 1.52
C ILE A 143 -14.19 -1.95 2.60
N ASP A 144 -14.67 -0.73 2.85
CA ASP A 144 -15.62 -0.46 3.92
C ASP A 144 -16.70 -1.52 3.73
N SER A 145 -16.75 -2.50 4.63
CA SER A 145 -17.65 -3.63 4.47
C SER A 145 -19.08 -3.10 4.43
N SER A 146 -19.31 -1.88 4.92
CA SER A 146 -20.56 -1.16 4.72
C SER A 146 -20.84 -0.76 3.27
N PHE A 147 -19.87 -0.42 2.41
CA PHE A 147 -20.10 -0.18 0.97
C PHE A 147 -20.43 -1.50 0.26
N ALA A 148 -19.68 -2.56 0.58
CA ALA A 148 -19.88 -3.88 0.02
C ALA A 148 -21.23 -4.51 0.41
N ASN A 149 -21.64 -4.27 1.65
CA ASN A 149 -22.92 -4.72 2.19
C ASN A 149 -24.09 -3.81 1.76
N LYS A 150 -23.84 -2.53 1.42
CA LYS A 150 -24.89 -1.59 0.96
C LYS A 150 -25.26 -1.75 -0.51
N TYR A 151 -24.33 -2.19 -1.37
CA TYR A 151 -24.58 -2.34 -2.82
C TYR A 151 -23.98 -3.64 -3.40
N PRO A 152 -24.49 -4.81 -2.97
CA PRO A 152 -23.96 -6.11 -3.42
C PRO A 152 -24.07 -6.33 -4.93
N GLY A 153 -25.05 -5.72 -5.61
CA GLY A 153 -25.21 -5.78 -7.06
C GLY A 153 -24.05 -5.14 -7.83
N LEU A 154 -23.56 -3.98 -7.38
CA LEU A 154 -22.44 -3.27 -8.02
C LEU A 154 -21.13 -4.08 -7.89
N LEU A 155 -20.89 -4.71 -6.73
CA LEU A 155 -19.72 -5.56 -6.53
C LEU A 155 -19.80 -6.89 -7.28
N THR A 156 -21.00 -7.44 -7.47
CA THR A 156 -21.20 -8.67 -8.24
C THR A 156 -20.99 -8.40 -9.73
N GLU A 157 -21.41 -7.23 -10.23
CA GLU A 157 -21.07 -6.75 -11.58
C GLU A 157 -19.55 -6.55 -11.75
N VAL A 158 -18.85 -5.93 -10.78
CA VAL A 158 -17.38 -5.73 -10.84
C VAL A 158 -16.62 -7.06 -10.79
N GLY A 159 -17.02 -7.99 -9.93
CA GLY A 159 -16.39 -9.32 -9.83
C GLY A 159 -16.60 -10.19 -11.08
N GLY A 160 -17.63 -9.90 -11.88
CA GLY A 160 -17.91 -10.53 -13.16
C GLY A 160 -17.25 -9.88 -14.37
N ASP A 161 -16.68 -8.68 -14.24
CA ASP A 161 -16.04 -7.96 -15.34
C ASP A 161 -14.70 -8.62 -15.74
N PRO A 162 -14.56 -9.15 -16.98
CA PRO A 162 -13.32 -9.76 -17.44
C PRO A 162 -12.12 -8.81 -17.36
N GLN A 163 -12.34 -7.51 -17.59
CA GLN A 163 -11.28 -6.53 -17.43
C GLN A 163 -10.85 -6.47 -15.98
N PHE A 164 -11.76 -6.37 -15.01
CA PHE A 164 -11.42 -6.39 -13.59
C PHE A 164 -10.64 -7.64 -13.13
N GLN A 165 -10.94 -8.81 -13.71
CA GLN A 165 -10.22 -10.04 -13.39
C GLN A 165 -8.79 -10.04 -13.94
N ILE A 166 -8.60 -9.61 -15.19
CA ILE A 166 -7.31 -9.67 -15.90
C ILE A 166 -6.17 -8.96 -15.18
N GLY A 167 -6.43 -7.83 -14.56
CA GLY A 167 -5.41 -7.11 -13.81
C GLY A 167 -5.45 -7.28 -12.30
N CYS A 168 -6.50 -7.85 -11.70
CA CYS A 168 -6.31 -8.51 -10.41
C CYS A 168 -5.24 -9.60 -10.57
N ILE A 169 -5.33 -10.39 -11.66
CA ILE A 169 -4.29 -11.34 -12.06
C ILE A 169 -2.95 -10.64 -12.24
N GLN A 170 -2.83 -9.59 -13.07
CA GLN A 170 -1.55 -8.89 -13.29
C GLN A 170 -0.98 -8.26 -12.00
N HIS A 171 -1.82 -7.79 -11.10
CA HIS A 171 -1.37 -7.21 -9.85
C HIS A 171 -0.89 -8.28 -8.87
N PHE A 172 -1.59 -9.41 -8.73
CA PHE A 172 -1.07 -10.56 -7.98
C PHE A 172 0.29 -11.01 -8.51
N GLN A 173 0.45 -11.04 -9.84
CA GLN A 173 1.75 -11.33 -10.45
C GLN A 173 2.81 -10.35 -9.96
N ARG A 174 2.52 -9.05 -9.91
CA ARG A 174 3.48 -8.05 -9.42
C ARG A 174 3.81 -8.18 -7.94
N LEU A 175 2.83 -8.46 -7.09
CA LEU A 175 3.08 -8.64 -5.66
C LEU A 175 4.02 -9.82 -5.41
N ILE A 176 3.79 -10.95 -6.09
CA ILE A 176 4.65 -12.14 -6.03
C ILE A 176 6.06 -11.79 -6.52
N MET A 177 6.16 -11.14 -7.68
CA MET A 177 7.45 -10.82 -8.31
C MET A 177 8.28 -9.80 -7.52
N ASN A 178 7.62 -8.87 -6.82
CA ASN A 178 8.28 -7.91 -5.93
C ASN A 178 8.55 -8.46 -4.53
N ASN A 179 8.27 -9.76 -4.29
CA ASN A 179 8.45 -10.43 -3.01
C ASN A 179 7.78 -9.68 -1.83
N VAL A 180 6.54 -9.22 -2.06
CA VAL A 180 5.76 -8.44 -1.08
C VAL A 180 5.23 -9.34 0.05
N PRO A 181 5.26 -8.92 1.32
CA PRO A 181 4.72 -9.69 2.43
C PRO A 181 3.32 -10.26 2.18
N ILE A 182 3.09 -11.52 2.57
CA ILE A 182 1.83 -12.24 2.35
C ILE A 182 0.63 -11.54 3.02
N GLY A 183 0.88 -10.78 4.09
CA GLY A 183 -0.13 -9.95 4.74
C GLY A 183 -0.78 -8.92 3.81
N ASP A 184 -0.03 -8.39 2.84
CA ASP A 184 -0.49 -7.34 1.93
C ASP A 184 -1.43 -7.88 0.84
N PHE A 185 -1.51 -9.21 0.69
CA PHE A 185 -2.49 -9.86 -0.18
C PHE A 185 -3.88 -9.94 0.47
N LYS A 186 -3.99 -9.84 1.81
CA LYS A 186 -5.25 -10.03 2.54
C LYS A 186 -6.41 -9.19 2.01
N PRO A 187 -6.25 -7.89 1.69
CA PRO A 187 -7.36 -7.10 1.17
C PRO A 187 -7.89 -7.62 -0.18
N LEU A 188 -7.02 -8.15 -1.02
CA LEU A 188 -7.37 -8.69 -2.33
C LEU A 188 -8.03 -10.06 -2.25
N LEU A 189 -7.61 -10.85 -1.28
CA LEU A 189 -8.15 -12.18 -1.03
C LEU A 189 -9.60 -12.13 -0.54
N GLN A 190 -10.09 -10.97 -0.06
CA GLN A 190 -11.48 -10.77 0.35
C GLN A 190 -12.48 -10.66 -0.81
N HIS A 191 -12.02 -10.46 -2.05
CA HIS A 191 -12.91 -10.38 -3.22
C HIS A 191 -13.49 -11.75 -3.63
N LYS A 192 -14.70 -11.75 -4.19
CA LYS A 192 -15.27 -12.94 -4.86
C LYS A 192 -14.32 -13.38 -6.00
N ASN A 193 -14.12 -14.69 -6.15
CA ASN A 193 -13.22 -15.32 -7.13
C ASN A 193 -11.71 -15.01 -6.98
N SER A 194 -11.28 -14.35 -5.90
CA SER A 194 -9.87 -14.00 -5.66
C SER A 194 -8.94 -15.23 -5.71
N THR A 195 -9.35 -16.36 -5.13
CA THR A 195 -8.64 -17.66 -5.17
C THR A 195 -8.36 -18.13 -6.60
N ILE A 196 -9.34 -17.99 -7.49
CA ILE A 196 -9.23 -18.39 -8.90
C ILE A 196 -8.29 -17.42 -9.63
N MET A 197 -8.47 -16.11 -9.43
CA MET A 197 -7.61 -15.08 -10.03
C MET A 197 -6.15 -15.24 -9.60
N LEU A 198 -5.88 -15.47 -8.31
CA LEU A 198 -4.54 -15.73 -7.80
C LEU A 198 -3.94 -17.01 -8.39
N SER A 199 -4.74 -18.06 -8.54
CA SER A 199 -4.29 -19.31 -9.18
C SER A 199 -3.91 -19.08 -10.66
N TYR A 200 -4.70 -18.31 -11.41
CA TYR A 200 -4.34 -17.91 -12.79
C TYR A 200 -3.11 -17.00 -12.85
N ALA A 201 -2.92 -16.11 -11.87
CA ALA A 201 -1.72 -15.28 -11.77
C ALA A 201 -0.45 -16.14 -11.66
N ILE A 202 -0.47 -17.13 -10.76
CA ILE A 202 0.61 -18.10 -10.57
C ILE A 202 0.85 -18.91 -11.86
N ILE A 203 -0.21 -19.46 -12.46
CA ILE A 203 -0.12 -20.22 -13.73
C ILE A 203 0.50 -19.36 -14.84
N GLY A 204 0.12 -18.09 -14.93
CA GLY A 204 0.67 -17.13 -15.88
C GLY A 204 2.17 -16.91 -15.69
N LEU A 205 2.64 -16.78 -14.43
CA LEU A 205 4.07 -16.64 -14.11
C LEU A 205 4.85 -17.92 -14.43
N LEU A 206 4.34 -19.08 -14.01
CA LEU A 206 4.96 -20.38 -14.31
C LEU A 206 5.13 -20.55 -15.82
N THR A 207 4.08 -20.26 -16.61
CA THR A 207 4.12 -20.36 -18.07
C THR A 207 5.12 -19.37 -18.68
N LYS A 208 5.14 -18.12 -18.19
CA LYS A 208 6.04 -17.07 -18.69
C LYS A 208 7.51 -17.47 -18.51
N PHE A 209 7.88 -17.91 -17.32
CA PHE A 209 9.28 -18.26 -17.02
C PHE A 209 9.71 -19.58 -17.63
N ASN A 210 8.80 -20.56 -17.70
CA ASN A 210 9.09 -21.85 -18.32
C ASN A 210 9.41 -21.76 -19.82
N LYS A 211 8.84 -20.76 -20.52
CA LYS A 211 9.07 -20.51 -21.95
C LYS A 211 10.15 -19.47 -22.23
N SER A 212 10.80 -18.94 -21.19
CA SER A 212 11.75 -17.84 -21.37
C SER A 212 13.07 -18.33 -21.95
N ARG A 213 13.57 -17.62 -22.97
CA ARG A 213 14.90 -17.84 -23.57
C ARG A 213 15.92 -16.76 -23.20
N THR A 214 15.44 -15.64 -22.65
CA THR A 214 16.24 -14.44 -22.39
C THR A 214 16.77 -14.36 -20.96
N LEU A 215 16.23 -15.19 -20.07
CA LEU A 215 16.61 -15.20 -18.66
C LEU A 215 17.85 -16.05 -18.43
N THR A 216 18.72 -15.59 -17.55
CA THR A 216 19.85 -16.41 -17.06
C THR A 216 19.33 -17.50 -16.13
N HIS A 217 20.13 -18.55 -15.95
CA HIS A 217 19.82 -19.64 -15.03
C HIS A 217 19.59 -19.15 -13.60
N HIS A 218 20.44 -18.23 -13.13
CA HIS A 218 20.32 -17.61 -11.81
C HIS A 218 18.99 -16.88 -11.62
N GLN A 219 18.52 -16.17 -12.65
CA GLN A 219 17.23 -15.48 -12.63
C GLN A 219 16.05 -16.46 -12.63
N LEU A 220 16.09 -17.50 -13.49
CA LEU A 220 15.04 -18.52 -13.53
C LEU A 220 14.87 -19.22 -12.18
N LEU A 221 15.99 -19.63 -11.58
CA LEU A 221 16.03 -20.26 -10.26
C LEU A 221 15.45 -19.35 -9.17
N PHE A 222 15.80 -18.05 -9.18
CA PHE A 222 15.24 -17.06 -8.26
C PHE A 222 13.72 -16.94 -8.38
N TYR A 223 13.18 -16.78 -9.60
CA TYR A 223 11.74 -16.62 -9.78
C TYR A 223 10.94 -17.85 -9.41
N PHE A 224 11.37 -19.02 -9.88
CA PHE A 224 10.65 -20.23 -9.55
C PHE A 224 10.68 -20.46 -8.05
N THR A 225 11.81 -20.22 -7.37
CA THR A 225 11.90 -20.32 -5.91
C THR A 225 10.90 -19.40 -5.21
N ILE A 226 10.84 -18.11 -5.58
CA ILE A 226 9.88 -17.17 -5.01
C ILE A 226 8.44 -17.66 -5.25
N ILE A 227 8.10 -18.02 -6.49
CA ILE A 227 6.76 -18.49 -6.85
C ILE A 227 6.37 -19.71 -6.02
N PHE A 228 7.24 -20.71 -5.89
CA PHE A 228 6.92 -21.91 -5.11
C PHE A 228 6.85 -21.65 -3.60
N ARG A 229 7.59 -20.67 -3.06
CA ARG A 229 7.40 -20.22 -1.67
C ARG A 229 6.01 -19.63 -1.47
N TYR A 230 5.53 -18.78 -2.39
CA TYR A 230 4.15 -18.28 -2.36
C TYR A 230 3.12 -19.39 -2.54
N ILE A 231 3.32 -20.32 -3.47
CA ILE A 231 2.43 -21.49 -3.64
C ILE A 231 2.29 -22.23 -2.32
N THR A 232 3.41 -22.54 -1.66
CA THR A 232 3.38 -23.25 -0.37
C THR A 232 2.64 -22.45 0.70
N SER A 233 2.90 -21.15 0.83
CA SER A 233 2.21 -20.33 1.85
C SER A 233 0.72 -20.12 1.56
N PHE A 234 0.32 -19.93 0.30
CA PHE A 234 -1.10 -19.82 -0.06
C PHE A 234 -1.83 -21.16 0.03
N ALA A 235 -1.15 -22.28 -0.22
CA ALA A 235 -1.71 -23.61 -0.02
C ALA A 235 -1.97 -23.89 1.47
N LEU A 236 -1.07 -23.48 2.36
CA LEU A 236 -1.25 -23.61 3.81
C LEU A 236 -2.43 -22.78 4.35
N SER A 237 -2.88 -21.77 3.61
CA SER A 237 -3.95 -20.84 4.00
C SER A 237 -5.22 -21.00 3.15
N ASP A 238 -5.29 -22.01 2.28
CA ASP A 238 -6.41 -22.28 1.36
C ASP A 238 -6.78 -21.10 0.45
N ASN A 239 -5.79 -20.27 0.10
CA ASN A 239 -5.98 -19.08 -0.75
C ASN A 239 -5.80 -19.36 -2.25
N ILE A 240 -5.42 -20.57 -2.64
CA ILE A 240 -5.24 -21.00 -4.04
C ILE A 240 -5.95 -22.31 -4.32
N ASN A 241 -6.28 -22.54 -5.59
CA ASN A 241 -6.72 -23.84 -6.07
C ASN A 241 -5.50 -24.66 -6.51
N GLY A 242 -4.96 -25.46 -5.60
CA GLY A 242 -3.78 -26.29 -5.88
C GLY A 242 -3.99 -27.33 -6.98
N LEU A 243 -5.23 -27.80 -7.21
CA LEU A 243 -5.54 -28.73 -8.31
C LEU A 243 -5.31 -28.08 -9.67
N MET A 244 -5.76 -26.83 -9.86
CA MET A 244 -5.54 -26.11 -11.11
C MET A 244 -4.06 -25.90 -11.42
N ILE A 245 -3.28 -25.52 -10.40
CA ILE A 245 -1.84 -25.25 -10.55
C ILE A 245 -1.08 -26.54 -10.87
N THR A 246 -1.37 -27.63 -10.16
CA THR A 246 -0.69 -28.92 -10.36
C THR A 246 -1.06 -29.56 -11.69
N GLN A 247 -2.33 -29.53 -12.09
CA GLN A 247 -2.75 -29.95 -13.44
C GLN A 247 -2.03 -29.16 -14.53
N HIS A 248 -1.87 -27.85 -14.36
CA HIS A 248 -1.13 -27.02 -15.30
C HIS A 248 0.34 -27.46 -15.41
N ILE A 249 1.04 -27.64 -14.28
CA ILE A 249 2.44 -28.11 -14.26
C ILE A 249 2.58 -29.45 -14.98
N LEU A 250 1.70 -30.41 -14.69
CA LEU A 250 1.72 -31.75 -15.28
C LEU A 250 1.38 -31.77 -16.78
N ASN A 251 0.65 -30.77 -17.27
CA ASN A 251 0.26 -30.65 -18.69
C ASN A 251 1.21 -29.75 -19.50
N LEU A 252 2.31 -29.25 -18.91
CA LEU A 252 3.30 -28.48 -19.65
C LEU A 252 3.99 -29.39 -20.69
N PRO A 253 4.11 -28.95 -21.96
CA PRO A 253 4.75 -29.75 -23.01
C PRO A 253 6.26 -29.96 -22.74
N SER A 254 6.87 -28.99 -22.07
CA SER A 254 8.23 -29.08 -21.56
C SER A 254 8.31 -28.36 -20.22
N VAL A 255 9.15 -28.84 -19.32
CA VAL A 255 9.32 -28.29 -17.97
C VAL A 255 10.76 -27.84 -17.79
N SER A 256 10.95 -26.58 -17.39
CA SER A 256 12.26 -26.03 -17.09
C SER A 256 12.88 -26.77 -15.89
N PRO A 257 14.19 -27.11 -15.94
CA PRO A 257 14.87 -27.74 -14.81
C PRO A 257 14.79 -26.89 -13.54
N PHE A 258 14.83 -25.55 -13.66
CA PHE A 258 14.74 -24.63 -12.53
C PHE A 258 13.36 -24.60 -11.87
N LEU A 259 12.29 -24.87 -12.64
CA LEU A 259 10.95 -25.05 -12.09
C LEU A 259 10.92 -26.28 -11.18
N LEU A 260 11.51 -27.39 -11.64
CA LEU A 260 11.54 -28.65 -10.90
C LEU A 260 12.41 -28.56 -9.65
N ILE A 261 13.58 -27.90 -9.73
CA ILE A 261 14.41 -27.62 -8.56
C ILE A 261 13.60 -26.83 -7.52
N ALA A 262 13.00 -25.71 -7.92
CA ALA A 262 12.21 -24.90 -7.00
C ALA A 262 11.00 -25.65 -6.40
N MET A 263 10.34 -26.50 -7.20
CA MET A 263 9.24 -27.35 -6.76
C MET A 263 9.67 -28.30 -5.65
N VAL A 264 10.73 -29.09 -5.90
CA VAL A 264 11.27 -30.07 -4.94
C VAL A 264 11.75 -29.39 -3.67
N SER A 265 12.39 -28.23 -3.79
CA SER A 265 12.96 -27.49 -2.65
C SER A 265 11.91 -26.83 -1.75
N ASN A 266 10.76 -26.42 -2.29
CA ASN A 266 9.84 -25.56 -1.57
C ASN A 266 8.47 -26.18 -1.25
N ILE A 267 8.08 -27.29 -1.88
CA ILE A 267 6.83 -28.01 -1.58
C ILE A 267 7.08 -29.09 -0.51
N PRO A 268 6.52 -28.96 0.70
CA PRO A 268 6.60 -30.01 1.72
C PRO A 268 5.85 -31.27 1.30
N LYS A 269 6.40 -32.47 1.55
CA LYS A 269 5.70 -33.76 1.32
C LYS A 269 4.36 -33.86 2.07
N ALA A 270 4.24 -33.17 3.20
CA ALA A 270 3.01 -33.14 4.01
C ALA A 270 1.89 -32.22 3.46
N LEU A 271 2.18 -31.39 2.45
CA LEU A 271 1.20 -30.45 1.89
C LEU A 271 0.33 -31.15 0.84
N TYR A 272 -0.97 -30.87 0.79
CA TYR A 272 -1.89 -31.54 -0.17
C TYR A 272 -1.46 -31.43 -1.64
N ILE A 273 -0.78 -30.34 -2.01
CA ILE A 273 -0.23 -30.12 -3.36
C ILE A 273 0.79 -31.21 -3.74
N TYR A 274 1.55 -31.73 -2.78
CA TYR A 274 2.47 -32.85 -3.02
C TYR A 274 1.73 -34.07 -3.58
N ASN A 275 0.62 -34.46 -2.95
CA ASN A 275 -0.18 -35.62 -3.35
C ASN A 275 -0.74 -35.48 -4.78
N LEU A 276 -1.01 -34.25 -5.20
CA LEU A 276 -1.49 -33.94 -6.55
C LEU A 276 -0.39 -34.01 -7.62
N LEU A 277 0.89 -33.93 -7.23
CA LEU A 277 2.05 -34.00 -8.10
C LEU A 277 2.62 -35.43 -8.24
N ILE A 278 2.24 -36.34 -7.34
CA ILE A 278 2.72 -37.74 -7.37
C ILE A 278 2.37 -38.37 -8.72
N PRO A 279 3.34 -38.99 -9.41
CA PRO A 279 3.05 -39.70 -10.64
C PRO A 279 1.98 -40.77 -10.50
N LYS A 280 0.95 -40.70 -11.35
CA LYS A 280 -0.20 -41.62 -11.34
C LYS A 280 0.18 -43.09 -11.53
N LYS A 281 1.36 -43.36 -12.09
CA LYS A 281 1.89 -44.73 -12.23
C LYS A 281 2.41 -45.26 -10.88
N LEU A 282 2.98 -44.41 -10.02
CA LEU A 282 3.49 -44.79 -8.70
C LEU A 282 2.37 -45.13 -7.71
N THR A 283 1.21 -44.49 -7.84
CA THR A 283 0.06 -44.74 -6.94
C THR A 283 -0.63 -46.08 -7.18
N LYS A 284 -0.22 -46.84 -8.20
CA LYS A 284 -0.79 -48.16 -8.57
C LYS A 284 -0.08 -49.35 -7.92
N GLY A 285 0.98 -49.14 -7.11
CA GLY A 285 1.52 -50.12 -6.16
C GLY A 285 2.54 -51.15 -6.67
N ASP A 286 2.57 -51.45 -7.97
CA ASP A 286 3.37 -52.58 -8.51
C ASP A 286 4.44 -52.14 -9.52
N LEU A 287 5.39 -51.29 -9.12
CA LEU A 287 6.51 -50.89 -9.98
C LEU A 287 7.84 -51.27 -9.35
N THR A 288 8.76 -51.81 -10.16
CA THR A 288 10.17 -51.93 -9.78
C THR A 288 10.82 -50.56 -9.69
N ASP A 289 11.95 -50.46 -8.97
CA ASP A 289 12.72 -49.22 -8.77
C ASP A 289 13.05 -48.48 -10.08
N GLU A 290 13.43 -49.23 -11.12
CA GLU A 290 13.76 -48.67 -12.44
C GLU A 290 12.50 -48.23 -13.21
N GLU A 291 11.39 -48.95 -13.07
CA GLU A 291 10.11 -48.55 -13.65
C GLU A 291 9.53 -47.31 -12.94
N ALA A 292 9.75 -47.19 -11.63
CA ALA A 292 9.37 -46.03 -10.83
C ALA A 292 10.17 -44.78 -11.24
N LYS A 293 11.51 -44.90 -11.37
CA LYS A 293 12.37 -43.81 -11.90
C LYS A 293 11.95 -43.39 -13.30
N LYS A 294 11.73 -44.37 -14.19
CA LYS A 294 11.28 -44.11 -15.56
C LYS A 294 9.92 -43.40 -15.58
N ALA A 295 8.97 -43.83 -14.74
CA ALA A 295 7.67 -43.19 -14.62
C ALA A 295 7.74 -41.73 -14.14
N ILE A 296 8.68 -41.40 -13.24
CA ILE A 296 8.91 -40.02 -12.77
C ILE A 296 9.42 -39.14 -13.91
N ILE A 297 10.43 -39.59 -14.66
CA ILE A 297 11.00 -38.81 -15.76
C ILE A 297 10.02 -38.69 -16.93
N GLU A 298 9.29 -39.76 -17.26
CA GLU A 298 8.26 -39.72 -18.31
C GLU A 298 7.15 -38.70 -18.02
N GLN A 299 6.86 -38.40 -16.75
CA GLN A 299 5.87 -37.39 -16.38
C GLN A 299 6.36 -35.96 -16.65
N PHE A 300 7.65 -35.70 -16.52
CA PHE A 300 8.23 -34.36 -16.66
C PHE A 300 9.20 -34.34 -17.85
N SER A 301 8.75 -33.81 -19.00
CA SER A 301 9.63 -33.59 -20.16
C SER A 301 10.60 -32.43 -19.88
N ILE A 302 11.73 -32.72 -19.22
CA ILE A 302 12.72 -31.72 -18.77
C ILE A 302 13.47 -31.15 -19.98
N ILE A 303 13.33 -29.86 -20.23
CA ILE A 303 14.05 -29.16 -21.30
C ILE A 303 14.46 -27.78 -20.78
N ASP A 304 15.75 -27.49 -20.84
CA ASP A 304 16.20 -26.10 -20.68
C ASP A 304 16.05 -25.35 -22.01
N MET A 305 15.35 -24.22 -21.94
CA MET A 305 15.09 -23.34 -23.07
C MET A 305 15.99 -22.10 -23.04
N SER A 306 16.79 -21.92 -21.97
CA SER A 306 17.67 -20.78 -21.81
C SER A 306 18.88 -20.85 -22.74
N LEU A 307 19.55 -19.71 -22.92
CA LEU A 307 20.83 -19.63 -23.65
C LEU A 307 22.04 -19.57 -22.71
N ASP A 308 21.80 -19.63 -21.40
CA ASP A 308 22.83 -19.60 -20.37
C ASP A 308 23.37 -21.01 -20.15
N ASN A 309 24.62 -21.13 -19.68
CA ASN A 309 25.26 -22.41 -19.37
C ASN A 309 25.83 -22.43 -17.93
N SER A 310 25.63 -21.36 -17.16
CA SER A 310 26.24 -21.14 -15.83
C SER A 310 25.92 -22.22 -14.78
N LEU A 311 24.79 -22.92 -14.91
CA LEU A 311 24.29 -23.91 -13.96
C LEU A 311 24.03 -25.28 -14.61
N ASN A 312 24.67 -25.60 -15.76
CA ASN A 312 24.47 -26.87 -16.46
C ASN A 312 24.75 -28.09 -15.57
N LYS A 313 25.80 -28.02 -14.75
CA LYS A 313 26.13 -29.04 -13.76
C LYS A 313 24.97 -29.29 -12.78
N LEU A 314 24.18 -28.27 -12.41
CA LEU A 314 23.02 -28.44 -11.55
C LEU A 314 21.84 -29.08 -12.32
N ILE A 315 21.67 -28.75 -13.60
CA ILE A 315 20.62 -29.30 -14.48
C ILE A 315 20.78 -30.82 -14.63
N GLU A 316 22.02 -31.30 -14.76
CA GLU A 316 22.32 -32.74 -14.87
C GLU A 316 21.83 -33.55 -13.66
N PHE A 317 21.66 -32.93 -12.50
CA PHE A 317 21.22 -33.58 -11.26
C PHE A 317 19.70 -33.50 -10.98
N VAL A 318 18.92 -32.84 -11.85
CA VAL A 318 17.47 -32.70 -11.67
C VAL A 318 16.74 -34.05 -11.59
N PRO A 319 17.06 -35.07 -12.41
CA PRO A 319 16.48 -36.41 -12.27
C PRO A 319 16.65 -36.97 -10.85
N GLN A 320 17.84 -36.84 -10.27
CA GLN A 320 18.16 -37.32 -8.93
C GLN A 320 17.35 -36.58 -7.86
N PHE A 321 17.16 -35.26 -8.01
CA PHE A 321 16.30 -34.48 -7.10
C PHE A 321 14.86 -34.98 -7.13
N LEU A 322 14.32 -35.29 -8.31
CA LEU A 322 12.97 -35.83 -8.44
C LEU A 322 12.84 -37.23 -7.82
N TYR A 323 13.84 -38.09 -7.99
CA TYR A 323 13.86 -39.40 -7.37
C TYR A 323 13.85 -39.29 -5.84
N ALA A 324 14.70 -38.44 -5.25
CA ALA A 324 14.70 -38.22 -3.79
C ALA A 324 13.39 -37.60 -3.27
N PHE A 325 12.71 -36.82 -4.10
CA PHE A 325 11.45 -36.17 -3.74
C PHE A 325 10.26 -37.15 -3.72
N PHE A 326 10.14 -38.01 -4.74
CA PHE A 326 9.00 -38.93 -4.87
C PHE A 326 9.24 -40.33 -4.31
N LEU A 327 10.49 -40.79 -4.24
CA LEU A 327 10.84 -42.14 -3.79
C LEU A 327 11.52 -42.05 -2.41
N GLU A 328 11.05 -42.89 -1.47
CA GLU A 328 11.64 -43.01 -0.13
C GLU A 328 12.88 -43.91 -0.16
N TYR A 329 13.94 -43.51 -0.87
CA TYR A 329 15.20 -44.26 -0.82
C TYR A 329 16.09 -43.81 0.35
N PRO A 330 16.91 -44.71 0.92
CA PRO A 330 18.17 -44.31 1.52
C PRO A 330 19.07 -43.84 0.37
N VAL A 331 19.08 -42.53 0.11
CA VAL A 331 19.91 -41.94 -0.95
C VAL A 331 21.37 -42.35 -0.70
N LEU A 332 22.11 -42.66 -1.79
CA LEU A 332 23.58 -42.71 -1.80
C LEU A 332 24.10 -41.62 -0.86
N VAL A 333 24.92 -42.00 0.12
CA VAL A 333 25.48 -41.04 1.07
C VAL A 333 26.36 -40.07 0.28
N TYR A 334 25.75 -38.98 -0.19
CA TYR A 334 26.47 -37.84 -0.71
C TYR A 334 27.06 -37.16 0.53
N GLU A 335 28.31 -37.50 0.83
CA GLU A 335 29.08 -36.77 1.82
C GLU A 335 29.20 -35.33 1.34
N MET A 336 28.90 -34.37 2.22
CA MET A 336 29.12 -32.94 1.97
C MET A 336 30.59 -32.75 1.63
N PRO A 337 30.96 -32.45 0.37
CA PRO A 337 32.35 -32.26 0.04
C PRO A 337 32.84 -30.98 0.71
N HIS A 338 34.11 -30.95 1.11
CA HIS A 338 34.85 -29.69 1.35
C HIS A 338 35.15 -28.95 0.04
N SER A 339 34.30 -29.12 -1.00
CA SER A 339 34.46 -28.49 -2.31
C SER A 339 34.21 -26.99 -2.19
N PRO A 340 35.10 -26.13 -2.74
CA PRO A 340 34.88 -24.70 -2.82
C PRO A 340 33.79 -24.33 -3.86
N ASP A 341 33.35 -25.27 -4.70
CA ASP A 341 32.28 -25.02 -5.69
C ASP A 341 30.90 -24.95 -5.00
N PHE A 342 30.20 -23.84 -5.24
CA PHE A 342 28.88 -23.59 -4.70
C PHE A 342 27.80 -24.49 -5.35
N ILE A 343 28.02 -24.98 -6.58
CA ILE A 343 27.07 -25.89 -7.24
C ILE A 343 27.06 -27.26 -6.55
N ASP A 344 28.24 -27.79 -6.20
CA ASP A 344 28.36 -29.04 -5.42
C ASP A 344 27.68 -28.94 -4.06
N HIS A 345 27.73 -27.75 -3.47
CA HIS A 345 27.04 -27.46 -2.23
C HIS A 345 25.52 -27.61 -2.39
N ILE A 346 24.94 -26.96 -3.40
CA ILE A 346 23.52 -27.00 -3.70
C ILE A 346 23.08 -28.45 -3.97
N ILE A 347 23.83 -29.17 -4.80
CA ILE A 347 23.54 -30.59 -5.09
C ILE A 347 23.50 -31.40 -3.79
N THR A 348 24.48 -31.20 -2.91
CA THR A 348 24.51 -31.96 -1.66
C THR A 348 23.38 -31.55 -0.71
N LEU A 349 23.02 -30.27 -0.63
CA LEU A 349 21.90 -29.82 0.19
C LEU A 349 20.57 -30.51 -0.18
N HIS A 350 20.37 -30.82 -1.47
CA HIS A 350 19.14 -31.46 -1.96
C HIS A 350 19.16 -32.99 -1.90
N LEU A 351 20.33 -33.62 -2.05
CA LEU A 351 20.46 -35.08 -2.07
C LEU A 351 20.91 -35.68 -0.74
N SER A 352 21.35 -34.87 0.22
CA SER A 352 21.79 -35.37 1.52
C SER A 352 20.63 -35.99 2.29
N SER A 353 20.84 -37.21 2.78
CA SER A 353 19.96 -37.89 3.73
C SER A 353 20.15 -37.41 5.18
N LYS A 354 21.03 -36.44 5.41
CA LYS A 354 21.30 -35.90 6.74
C LYS A 354 20.08 -35.18 7.31
N PRO A 355 19.81 -35.32 8.62
CA PRO A 355 18.71 -34.63 9.26
C PRO A 355 18.96 -33.12 9.26
N LEU A 356 17.89 -32.31 9.24
CA LEU A 356 17.96 -30.84 9.20
C LEU A 356 18.95 -30.20 10.22
N PRO A 357 19.08 -30.66 11.47
CA PRO A 357 20.07 -30.12 12.41
C PRO A 357 21.52 -30.29 11.94
N GLU A 358 21.85 -31.42 11.31
CA GLU A 358 23.20 -31.68 10.82
C GLU A 358 23.48 -30.87 9.55
N THR A 359 22.50 -30.78 8.65
CA THR A 359 22.58 -29.91 7.46
C THR A 359 22.80 -28.45 7.86
N MET A 360 22.08 -27.96 8.87
CA MET A 360 22.28 -26.62 9.43
C MET A 360 23.70 -26.42 9.99
N LYS A 361 24.24 -27.41 10.73
CA LYS A 361 25.61 -27.35 11.25
C LYS A 361 26.65 -27.23 10.12
N ASN A 362 26.44 -27.97 9.03
CA ASN A 362 27.33 -27.92 7.87
C ASN A 362 27.26 -26.56 7.17
N ILE A 363 26.06 -25.98 6.98
CA ILE A 363 25.90 -24.61 6.45
C ILE A 363 26.66 -23.60 7.31
N PHE A 364 26.51 -23.67 8.64
CA PHE A 364 27.21 -22.76 9.55
C PHE A 364 28.73 -22.94 9.55
N SER A 365 29.23 -24.16 9.29
CA SER A 365 30.68 -24.38 9.10
C SER A 365 31.20 -23.68 7.85
N ARG A 366 30.40 -23.57 6.80
CA ARG A 366 30.76 -22.90 5.53
C ARG A 366 30.63 -21.39 5.55
N LEU A 367 30.05 -20.78 6.58
CA LEU A 367 29.94 -19.31 6.69
C LEU A 367 31.29 -18.56 6.71
N ASP A 368 32.42 -19.26 6.83
CA ASP A 368 33.74 -18.64 6.63
C ASP A 368 33.97 -18.24 5.16
N GLN A 369 33.26 -18.86 4.23
CA GLN A 369 33.19 -18.51 2.82
C GLN A 369 31.89 -17.73 2.60
N GLU A 370 31.95 -16.54 1.98
CA GLU A 370 30.74 -15.77 1.68
C GLU A 370 29.82 -16.58 0.75
N MET A 371 28.60 -16.87 1.22
CA MET A 371 27.62 -17.60 0.41
C MET A 371 26.98 -16.69 -0.62
N SER A 372 26.90 -17.19 -1.86
CA SER A 372 26.27 -16.43 -2.95
C SER A 372 24.74 -16.35 -2.75
N PRO A 373 24.08 -15.30 -3.27
CA PRO A 373 22.61 -15.22 -3.22
C PRO A 373 21.94 -16.48 -3.79
N THR A 374 22.49 -17.04 -4.86
CA THR A 374 21.98 -18.24 -5.53
C THR A 374 21.96 -19.46 -4.60
N GLU A 375 23.02 -19.67 -3.83
CA GLU A 375 23.05 -20.76 -2.83
C GLU A 375 21.96 -20.59 -1.77
N ILE A 376 21.77 -19.35 -1.29
CA ILE A 376 20.78 -19.04 -0.26
C ILE A 376 19.35 -19.24 -0.78
N ILE A 377 19.10 -18.86 -2.03
CA ILE A 377 17.80 -19.06 -2.71
C ILE A 377 17.50 -20.55 -2.86
N CYS A 378 18.49 -21.37 -3.23
CA CYS A 378 18.32 -22.83 -3.33
C CYS A 378 18.02 -23.52 -2.00
N MET A 379 18.26 -22.86 -0.85
CA MET A 379 17.84 -23.43 0.43
C MET A 379 16.32 -23.60 0.42
N GLY A 380 15.91 -24.87 0.49
CA GLY A 380 14.49 -25.22 0.49
C GLY A 380 13.74 -24.58 1.66
N LEU A 381 12.46 -24.24 1.45
CA LEU A 381 11.66 -23.51 2.42
C LEU A 381 11.64 -24.16 3.81
N GLN A 382 11.63 -25.49 3.89
CA GLN A 382 11.69 -26.22 5.17
C GLN A 382 13.02 -25.99 5.90
N LEU A 383 14.14 -26.07 5.19
CA LEU A 383 15.47 -25.82 5.76
C LEU A 383 15.60 -24.35 6.18
N THR A 384 15.15 -23.41 5.36
CA THR A 384 15.14 -21.98 5.72
C THR A 384 14.28 -21.70 6.94
N LYS A 385 13.04 -22.23 7.01
CA LYS A 385 12.17 -22.13 8.19
C LYS A 385 12.83 -22.74 9.42
N PHE A 386 13.50 -23.89 9.26
CA PHE A 386 14.21 -24.57 10.33
C PHE A 386 15.39 -23.73 10.85
N ILE A 387 16.23 -23.19 9.96
CA ILE A 387 17.36 -22.31 10.31
C ILE A 387 16.83 -21.08 11.05
N LEU A 388 15.86 -20.36 10.50
CA LEU A 388 15.29 -19.17 11.14
C LEU A 388 14.71 -19.51 12.53
N SER A 389 13.99 -20.62 12.66
CA SER A 389 13.39 -21.01 13.95
C SER A 389 14.42 -21.47 14.99
N ASN A 390 15.55 -22.05 14.56
CA ASN A 390 16.55 -22.65 15.47
C ASN A 390 17.81 -21.79 15.64
N VAL A 391 17.99 -20.74 14.85
CA VAL A 391 19.18 -19.89 14.93
C VAL A 391 19.35 -19.32 16.33
N GLN A 392 18.25 -19.08 17.06
CA GLN A 392 18.22 -18.61 18.45
C GLN A 392 19.18 -19.39 19.37
N ARG A 393 19.29 -20.71 19.19
CA ARG A 393 20.12 -21.60 20.04
C ARG A 393 21.63 -21.39 19.85
N GLY A 394 22.06 -20.91 18.69
CA GLY A 394 23.46 -20.63 18.35
C GLY A 394 23.73 -19.15 18.03
N PHE A 395 22.71 -18.30 18.12
CA PHE A 395 22.70 -16.94 17.58
C PHE A 395 23.83 -16.08 18.15
N ILE A 396 23.98 -16.11 19.48
CA ILE A 396 25.03 -15.38 20.20
C ILE A 396 26.42 -15.86 19.76
N ARG A 397 26.59 -17.19 19.66
CA ARG A 397 27.87 -17.80 19.27
C ARG A 397 28.27 -17.37 17.85
N PHE A 398 27.38 -17.53 16.88
CA PHE A 398 27.68 -17.18 15.49
C PHE A 398 27.89 -15.67 15.30
N SER A 399 27.12 -14.85 16.02
CA SER A 399 27.30 -13.40 16.00
C SER A 399 28.63 -12.95 16.61
N ARG A 400 29.24 -13.74 17.50
CA ARG A 400 30.57 -13.49 18.06
C ARG A 400 31.69 -14.00 17.15
N GLU A 401 31.58 -15.23 16.66
CA GLU A 401 32.66 -15.92 15.93
C GLU A 401 32.77 -15.50 14.46
N LYS A 402 31.63 -15.26 13.78
CA LYS A 402 31.57 -15.08 12.31
C LYS A 402 30.68 -13.91 11.90
N GLN A 403 30.77 -12.80 12.63
CA GLN A 403 29.78 -11.72 12.63
C GLN A 403 29.36 -11.23 11.23
N ALA A 404 30.28 -10.71 10.42
CA ALA A 404 29.92 -10.07 9.16
C ALA A 404 29.31 -11.07 8.16
N THR A 405 29.90 -12.26 8.02
CA THR A 405 29.42 -13.29 7.07
C THR A 405 28.12 -13.92 7.56
N PHE A 406 27.98 -14.18 8.86
CA PHE A 406 26.73 -14.65 9.47
C PHE A 406 25.59 -13.65 9.26
N TRP A 407 25.82 -12.35 9.50
CA TRP A 407 24.77 -11.35 9.37
C TRP A 407 24.39 -11.08 7.91
N LYS A 408 25.34 -11.08 6.97
CA LYS A 408 25.03 -11.06 5.52
C LYS A 408 24.19 -12.28 5.12
N PHE A 409 24.56 -13.47 5.56
CA PHE A 409 23.80 -14.70 5.32
C PHE A 409 22.39 -14.62 5.92
N PHE A 410 22.28 -14.23 7.19
CA PHE A 410 21.02 -14.13 7.91
C PHE A 410 20.10 -13.06 7.30
N ALA A 411 20.66 -11.94 6.86
CA ALA A 411 19.97 -10.89 6.12
C ALA A 411 19.40 -11.43 4.80
N ALA A 412 20.22 -12.05 3.94
CA ALA A 412 19.76 -12.65 2.69
C ALA A 412 18.69 -13.75 2.91
N LEU A 413 18.90 -14.63 3.89
CA LEU A 413 17.94 -15.66 4.25
C LEU A 413 16.60 -15.05 4.68
N SER A 414 16.65 -13.99 5.47
CA SER A 414 15.48 -13.24 5.94
C SER A 414 14.75 -12.55 4.78
N ALA A 415 15.47 -11.87 3.90
CA ALA A 415 14.91 -11.18 2.73
C ALA A 415 14.14 -12.14 1.80
N THR A 416 14.63 -13.37 1.64
CA THR A 416 13.98 -14.35 0.76
C THR A 416 12.80 -15.07 1.41
N ALA A 417 12.80 -15.23 2.74
CA ALA A 417 11.82 -16.08 3.43
C ALA A 417 10.73 -15.29 4.13
N LEU A 418 11.09 -14.23 4.87
CA LEU A 418 10.18 -13.50 5.75
C LEU A 418 8.94 -12.93 5.04
N PRO A 419 8.96 -12.52 3.76
CA PRO A 419 7.73 -12.11 3.08
C PRO A 419 6.63 -13.18 3.11
N THR A 420 6.99 -14.47 3.18
CA THR A 420 6.03 -15.58 3.20
C THR A 420 5.74 -16.15 4.59
N ILE A 421 6.48 -15.74 5.63
CA ILE A 421 6.43 -16.33 6.99
C ILE A 421 6.57 -15.30 8.15
N SER A 422 6.49 -14.00 7.88
CA SER A 422 6.84 -12.89 8.81
C SER A 422 6.20 -13.00 10.19
N ASP A 423 4.90 -13.26 10.23
CA ASP A 423 4.10 -13.21 11.47
C ASP A 423 4.52 -14.34 12.44
N GLN A 424 4.85 -15.51 11.91
CA GLN A 424 5.28 -16.64 12.74
C GLN A 424 6.68 -16.45 13.32
N PHE A 425 7.56 -15.80 12.56
CA PHE A 425 8.95 -15.58 12.95
C PHE A 425 9.10 -14.38 13.86
N SER A 426 8.56 -13.22 13.48
CA SER A 426 8.78 -11.94 14.18
C SER A 426 8.34 -12.00 15.64
N THR A 427 7.14 -12.54 15.93
CA THR A 427 6.63 -12.65 17.30
C THR A 427 7.51 -13.56 18.15
N ARG A 428 7.79 -14.79 17.69
CA ARG A 428 8.60 -15.77 18.44
C ARG A 428 10.04 -15.30 18.65
N PHE A 429 10.61 -14.63 17.66
CA PHE A 429 11.99 -14.19 17.70
C PHE A 429 12.19 -12.99 18.62
N CYS A 430 11.31 -12.00 18.54
CA CYS A 430 11.32 -10.85 19.43
C CYS A 430 11.02 -11.26 20.88
N GLU A 431 10.04 -12.13 21.10
CA GLU A 431 9.73 -12.63 22.45
C GLU A 431 10.87 -13.44 23.07
N ALA A 432 11.53 -14.28 22.28
CA ALA A 432 12.69 -15.05 22.75
C ALA A 432 13.84 -14.13 23.16
N ALA A 433 14.11 -13.09 22.36
CA ALA A 433 15.15 -12.10 22.66
C ALA A 433 14.85 -11.32 23.95
N LEU A 434 13.58 -10.98 24.23
CA LEU A 434 13.18 -10.30 25.47
C LEU A 434 13.18 -11.20 26.70
N LYS A 435 13.03 -12.52 26.53
CA LYS A 435 13.04 -13.51 27.62
C LYS A 435 14.46 -13.93 28.03
N ASP A 436 15.48 -13.58 27.26
CA ASP A 436 16.88 -13.84 27.60
C ASP A 436 17.28 -13.04 28.85
N PRO A 437 17.57 -13.69 30.01
CA PRO A 437 17.90 -12.98 31.24
C PRO A 437 19.20 -12.18 31.14
N THR A 438 20.06 -12.49 30.17
CA THR A 438 21.33 -11.80 29.97
C THR A 438 21.24 -10.61 29.03
N ASN A 439 20.08 -10.38 28.38
CA ASN A 439 19.86 -9.38 27.33
C ASN A 439 20.80 -9.45 26.10
N ASN A 440 21.76 -10.39 26.07
CA ASN A 440 22.73 -10.53 24.99
C ASN A 440 22.03 -10.77 23.65
N MET A 441 21.00 -11.61 23.62
CA MET A 441 20.28 -11.93 22.39
C MET A 441 19.61 -10.69 21.78
N ALA A 442 18.98 -9.85 22.62
CA ALA A 442 18.39 -8.59 22.18
C ALA A 442 19.47 -7.63 21.64
N GLU A 443 20.63 -7.59 22.30
CA GLU A 443 21.73 -6.70 21.92
C GLU A 443 22.36 -7.08 20.59
N PHE A 444 22.67 -8.36 20.40
CA PHE A 444 23.15 -8.88 19.11
C PHE A 444 22.12 -8.65 17.99
N LEU A 445 20.83 -8.85 18.29
CA LEU A 445 19.77 -8.68 17.31
C LEU A 445 19.66 -7.24 16.81
N ILE A 446 19.54 -6.28 17.73
CA ILE A 446 19.35 -4.88 17.38
C ILE A 446 20.60 -4.32 16.69
N ASN A 447 21.80 -4.65 17.18
CA ASN A 447 23.05 -4.23 16.53
C ASN A 447 23.24 -4.85 15.14
N GLY A 448 22.89 -6.12 14.96
CA GLY A 448 22.94 -6.77 13.66
C GLY A 448 21.93 -6.21 12.66
N ILE A 449 20.72 -5.89 13.12
CA ILE A 449 19.73 -5.19 12.28
C ILE A 449 20.24 -3.82 11.87
N LEU A 450 20.77 -3.03 12.80
CA LEU A 450 21.31 -1.69 12.50
C LEU A 450 22.40 -1.73 11.41
N ASN A 451 23.33 -2.70 11.49
CA ASN A 451 24.51 -2.75 10.62
C ASN A 451 24.28 -3.53 9.31
N TYR A 452 23.37 -4.51 9.30
CA TYR A 452 23.22 -5.43 8.16
C TYR A 452 21.78 -5.62 7.67
N GLY A 453 20.77 -5.36 8.51
CA GLY A 453 19.39 -5.83 8.28
C GLY A 453 18.33 -4.75 8.14
N LEU A 454 18.63 -3.47 8.36
CA LEU A 454 17.61 -2.42 8.47
C LEU A 454 16.76 -2.30 7.19
N HIS A 455 17.39 -2.37 6.02
CA HIS A 455 16.69 -2.34 4.73
C HIS A 455 15.73 -3.52 4.51
N ILE A 456 16.00 -4.68 5.14
CA ILE A 456 15.12 -5.86 5.06
C ILE A 456 13.90 -5.67 5.95
N ILE A 457 14.13 -5.21 7.19
CA ILE A 457 13.04 -4.94 8.14
C ILE A 457 12.05 -3.94 7.53
N MET A 458 12.56 -2.89 6.89
CA MET A 458 11.79 -1.85 6.18
C MET A 458 10.99 -2.36 4.95
N ASN A 459 11.12 -3.63 4.58
CA ASN A 459 10.35 -4.27 3.51
C ASN A 459 9.35 -5.32 4.06
N LEU A 460 9.24 -5.45 5.38
CA LEU A 460 8.37 -6.40 6.08
C LEU A 460 7.32 -5.65 6.93
N PRO A 461 6.22 -6.30 7.34
CA PRO A 461 5.26 -5.72 8.27
C PRO A 461 5.85 -5.72 9.69
N TYR A 462 6.78 -4.79 9.95
CA TYR A 462 7.57 -4.73 11.18
C TYR A 462 6.85 -4.03 12.34
N GLU A 463 5.67 -3.47 12.12
CA GLU A 463 5.16 -2.39 12.95
C GLU A 463 4.53 -2.93 14.23
N ASN A 464 3.81 -4.05 14.16
CA ASN A 464 3.16 -4.61 15.35
C ASN A 464 4.14 -5.35 16.29
N HIS A 465 5.15 -6.03 15.74
CA HIS A 465 6.06 -6.87 16.53
C HIS A 465 7.42 -6.22 16.78
N PHE A 466 8.05 -5.67 15.74
CA PHE A 466 9.41 -5.15 15.85
C PHE A 466 9.46 -3.77 16.52
N ILE A 467 8.54 -2.86 16.21
CA ILE A 467 8.46 -1.56 16.94
C ILE A 467 8.19 -1.83 18.43
N SER A 468 7.22 -2.68 18.75
CA SER A 468 6.92 -3.09 20.13
C SER A 468 8.13 -3.69 20.85
N PHE A 469 8.93 -4.49 20.14
CA PHE A 469 10.18 -5.03 20.64
C PHE A 469 11.20 -3.92 20.94
N LEU A 470 11.43 -2.97 20.02
CA LEU A 470 12.33 -1.85 20.23
C LEU A 470 11.92 -0.98 21.43
N PHE A 471 10.62 -0.70 21.60
CA PHE A 471 10.12 0.02 22.77
C PHE A 471 10.30 -0.75 24.08
N SER A 472 10.26 -2.08 24.04
CA SER A 472 10.57 -2.92 25.20
C SER A 472 12.06 -2.86 25.54
N CYS A 473 12.94 -2.85 24.54
CA CYS A 473 14.38 -2.68 24.73
C CYS A 473 14.77 -1.29 25.26
N LEU A 474 13.97 -0.24 25.01
CA LEU A 474 14.18 1.09 25.63
C LEU A 474 14.05 1.08 27.17
N LYS A 475 13.37 0.07 27.75
CA LYS A 475 13.17 -0.08 29.19
C LYS A 475 14.26 -0.94 29.86
N GLN A 476 15.24 -1.42 29.10
CA GLN A 476 16.31 -2.31 29.56
C GLN A 476 17.59 -1.53 29.86
N ASN A 477 18.77 -2.10 29.55
CA ASN A 477 20.06 -1.47 29.80
C ASN A 477 20.33 -0.27 28.88
N GLU A 478 21.35 0.53 29.21
CA GLU A 478 21.68 1.77 28.51
C GLU A 478 22.07 1.55 27.03
N GLU A 479 22.83 0.50 26.73
CA GLU A 479 23.30 0.18 25.37
C GLU A 479 22.11 -0.16 24.46
N LEU A 480 21.21 -1.05 24.92
CA LEU A 480 19.98 -1.38 24.21
C LEU A 480 19.09 -0.17 24.02
N GLN A 481 18.96 0.67 25.05
CA GLN A 481 18.19 1.89 24.96
C GLN A 481 18.74 2.82 23.88
N MET A 482 20.06 2.99 23.79
CA MET A 482 20.71 3.83 22.79
C MET A 482 20.49 3.30 21.37
N VAL A 483 20.78 2.03 21.12
CA VAL A 483 20.69 1.45 19.77
C VAL A 483 19.22 1.33 19.32
N SER A 484 18.31 0.96 20.23
CA SER A 484 16.86 0.92 19.93
C SER A 484 16.33 2.30 19.55
N ARG A 485 16.75 3.35 20.26
CA ARG A 485 16.39 4.73 19.93
C ARG A 485 16.93 5.13 18.56
N LEU A 486 18.19 4.79 18.24
CA LEU A 486 18.76 5.05 16.92
C LEU A 486 17.95 4.38 15.79
N ILE A 487 17.60 3.10 15.94
CA ILE A 487 16.79 2.40 14.94
C ILE A 487 15.41 3.08 14.81
N LEU A 488 14.73 3.37 15.92
CA LEU A 488 13.43 4.05 15.88
C LEU A 488 13.51 5.41 15.17
N LEU A 489 14.54 6.22 15.44
CA LEU A 489 14.76 7.50 14.75
C LEU A 489 14.95 7.30 13.23
N LYS A 490 15.76 6.32 12.82
CA LYS A 490 15.93 5.99 11.40
C LYS A 490 14.63 5.52 10.74
N LEU A 491 13.84 4.68 11.41
CA LEU A 491 12.55 4.21 10.90
C LEU A 491 11.57 5.38 10.71
N ILE A 492 11.47 6.27 11.71
CA ILE A 492 10.56 7.43 11.67
C ILE A 492 10.93 8.37 10.51
N GLN A 493 12.23 8.59 10.26
CA GLN A 493 12.70 9.52 9.23
C GLN A 493 12.64 8.94 7.81
N SER A 494 12.84 7.62 7.68
CA SER A 494 12.99 6.97 6.37
C SER A 494 11.78 6.17 5.89
N ASP A 495 10.81 5.82 6.76
CA ASP A 495 9.60 5.08 6.36
C ASP A 495 8.27 5.76 6.68
N VAL A 496 7.23 5.35 5.96
CA VAL A 496 5.85 5.73 6.27
C VAL A 496 5.49 5.23 7.67
N LEU A 497 5.07 6.14 8.54
CA LEU A 497 4.68 5.77 9.90
C LEU A 497 3.35 5.04 9.87
N HIS A 498 3.39 3.75 10.19
CA HIS A 498 2.18 2.97 10.42
C HIS A 498 1.74 3.10 11.88
N ILE A 499 0.49 3.52 12.08
CA ILE A 499 -0.09 3.82 13.39
C ILE A 499 -1.20 2.80 13.66
N SER A 500 -0.83 1.63 14.18
CA SER A 500 -1.80 0.67 14.70
C SER A 500 -2.26 1.07 16.11
N THR A 501 -3.41 0.58 16.57
CA THR A 501 -3.90 0.85 17.94
C THR A 501 -2.88 0.43 19.00
N GLN A 502 -2.18 -0.68 18.78
CA GLN A 502 -1.10 -1.15 19.65
C GLN A 502 0.05 -0.14 19.70
N ILE A 503 0.48 0.39 18.55
CA ILE A 503 1.56 1.39 18.49
C ILE A 503 1.12 2.70 19.16
N VAL A 504 -0.15 3.12 18.97
CA VAL A 504 -0.71 4.29 19.66
C VAL A 504 -0.57 4.16 21.17
N ASP A 505 -0.97 3.01 21.72
CA ASP A 505 -0.89 2.76 23.16
C ASP A 505 0.56 2.75 23.66
N ILE A 506 1.48 2.17 22.86
CA ILE A 506 2.91 2.16 23.17
C ILE A 506 3.49 3.57 23.19
N ILE A 507 3.24 4.38 22.15
CA ILE A 507 3.73 5.77 22.07
C ILE A 507 3.13 6.60 23.21
N LYS A 508 1.83 6.44 23.50
CA LYS A 508 1.20 7.08 24.65
C LYS A 508 1.86 6.66 25.95
N SER A 509 2.30 5.41 26.12
CA SER A 509 3.02 4.97 27.33
C SER A 509 4.51 5.31 27.35
N CYS A 510 5.06 5.92 26.29
CA CYS A 510 6.48 6.22 26.18
C CYS A 510 6.92 7.28 27.21
N GLU A 511 8.09 7.05 27.83
CA GLU A 511 8.73 7.96 28.80
C GLU A 511 10.00 8.62 28.22
N ASP A 512 10.24 8.44 26.93
CA ASP A 512 11.41 8.99 26.22
C ASP A 512 11.05 10.30 25.51
N LEU A 513 11.54 11.42 26.05
CA LEU A 513 11.22 12.75 25.56
C LEU A 513 11.64 12.93 24.08
N VAL A 514 12.78 12.40 23.68
CA VAL A 514 13.32 12.58 22.32
C VAL A 514 12.44 11.86 21.31
N LEU A 515 12.03 10.63 21.62
CA LEU A 515 11.12 9.88 20.75
C LEU A 515 9.74 10.52 20.68
N ILE A 516 9.19 11.00 21.80
CA ILE A 516 7.89 11.70 21.79
C ILE A 516 7.96 12.92 20.86
N LEU A 517 9.00 13.74 20.97
CA LEU A 517 9.21 14.89 20.09
C LEU A 517 9.36 14.48 18.62
N GLU A 518 10.07 13.38 18.33
CA GLU A 518 10.22 12.90 16.96
C GLU A 518 8.91 12.38 16.38
N TYR A 519 8.11 11.64 17.16
CA TYR A 519 6.78 11.22 16.74
C TYR A 519 5.88 12.44 16.48
N ILE A 520 5.90 13.47 17.34
CA ILE A 520 5.12 14.68 17.08
C ILE A 520 5.58 15.35 15.77
N ASP A 521 6.89 15.51 15.54
CA ASP A 521 7.39 16.13 14.31
C ASP A 521 7.09 15.29 13.05
N ALA A 522 7.11 13.96 13.16
CA ALA A 522 6.79 13.09 12.05
C ALA A 522 5.28 13.04 11.76
N LEU A 523 4.44 12.92 12.79
CA LEU A 523 2.98 12.87 12.68
C LEU A 523 2.39 14.17 12.15
N GLN A 524 2.85 15.33 12.62
CA GLN A 524 2.35 16.63 12.11
C GLN A 524 2.68 16.86 10.63
N ASN A 525 3.61 16.09 10.08
CA ASN A 525 4.07 16.17 8.70
C ASN A 525 3.77 14.89 7.91
N LEU A 526 2.92 14.00 8.43
CA LEU A 526 2.55 12.75 7.77
C LEU A 526 1.65 13.08 6.58
N LYS A 527 2.19 12.96 5.37
CA LYS A 527 1.46 13.31 4.14
C LYS A 527 0.72 12.10 3.59
N GLU A 528 1.09 10.88 3.96
CA GLU A 528 0.62 9.63 3.36
C GLU A 528 -0.80 9.21 3.80
N ILE A 529 -1.52 10.08 4.50
CA ILE A 529 -2.89 9.84 4.98
C ILE A 529 -3.87 9.91 3.81
N THR A 530 -4.71 8.88 3.64
CA THR A 530 -5.66 8.83 2.52
C THR A 530 -7.13 9.10 2.92
N GLN A 531 -7.45 9.07 4.22
CA GLN A 531 -8.80 9.26 4.76
C GLN A 531 -8.87 10.29 5.91
N PHE A 532 -10.04 10.92 6.05
CA PHE A 532 -10.30 11.88 7.14
C PHE A 532 -10.37 11.27 8.53
N ASN A 533 -10.75 9.99 8.67
CA ASN A 533 -10.77 9.33 9.98
C ASN A 533 -9.36 9.20 10.55
N ASP A 534 -8.43 8.77 9.72
CA ASP A 534 -7.02 8.62 10.09
C ASP A 534 -6.42 9.98 10.43
N LEU A 535 -6.74 11.02 9.66
CA LEU A 535 -6.32 12.40 9.96
C LEU A 535 -6.79 12.85 11.36
N LYS A 536 -8.08 12.65 11.69
CA LYS A 536 -8.62 12.99 13.02
C LYS A 536 -7.97 12.18 14.14
N ALA A 537 -7.71 10.89 13.91
CA ALA A 537 -7.03 10.04 14.88
C ALA A 537 -5.59 10.51 15.14
N ILE A 538 -4.88 10.94 14.09
CA ILE A 538 -3.54 11.51 14.18
C ILE A 538 -3.55 12.84 14.91
N ASP A 539 -4.48 13.74 14.59
CA ASP A 539 -4.62 15.02 15.30
C ASP A 539 -4.89 14.82 16.81
N SER A 540 -5.76 13.85 17.14
CA SER A 540 -6.02 13.46 18.53
C SER A 540 -4.76 12.90 19.20
N LEU A 541 -4.01 12.04 18.52
CA LEU A 541 -2.76 11.50 19.05
C LEU A 541 -1.73 12.60 19.29
N ILE A 542 -1.55 13.52 18.35
CA ILE A 542 -0.63 14.65 18.49
C ILE A 542 -1.02 15.51 19.71
N ALA A 543 -2.32 15.76 19.92
CA ALA A 543 -2.80 16.48 21.09
C ALA A 543 -2.46 15.75 22.40
N ASP A 544 -2.68 14.44 22.45
CA ASP A 544 -2.35 13.61 23.62
C ASP A 544 -0.84 13.62 23.93
N LEU A 545 0.02 13.56 22.90
CA LEU A 545 1.47 13.58 23.08
C LEU A 545 1.99 14.95 23.52
N ILE A 546 1.41 16.04 23.01
CA ILE A 546 1.79 17.40 23.44
C ILE A 546 1.39 17.66 24.88
N ASN A 547 0.25 17.14 25.35
CA ASN A 547 -0.16 17.26 26.74
C ASN A 547 0.78 16.53 27.72
N LYS A 548 1.60 15.58 27.24
CA LYS A 548 2.58 14.85 28.07
C LYS A 548 3.89 15.58 28.28
N ILE A 549 4.26 16.51 27.41
CA ILE A 549 5.59 17.14 27.43
C ILE A 549 5.54 18.51 28.12
N PRO A 550 6.55 18.86 28.93
CA PRO A 550 6.58 20.07 29.75
C PRO A 550 7.00 21.30 28.92
N TYR A 551 6.52 21.40 27.68
CA TYR A 551 6.91 22.46 26.74
C TYR A 551 5.69 23.08 26.07
N ASN A 552 5.72 24.40 25.91
CA ASN A 552 4.80 25.08 25.01
C ASN A 552 5.35 24.99 23.59
N ILE A 553 4.60 24.36 22.69
CA ILE A 553 5.07 24.02 21.35
C ILE A 553 4.22 24.69 20.28
N SER A 554 4.88 25.37 19.34
CA SER A 554 4.27 25.82 18.10
C SER A 554 4.47 24.79 16.99
N ARG A 555 3.42 24.60 16.20
CA ARG A 555 3.35 23.67 15.07
C ARG A 555 3.20 24.49 13.78
N THR A 556 4.30 24.97 13.19
CA THR A 556 4.37 25.42 11.77
C THR A 556 5.65 26.22 11.50
N PRO A 557 6.43 25.94 10.44
CA PRO A 557 6.45 24.75 9.56
C PRO A 557 7.31 23.58 10.13
N VAL A 558 7.90 23.79 11.31
CA VAL A 558 8.70 22.83 12.08
C VAL A 558 8.22 22.83 13.52
N LEU A 559 8.52 21.75 14.24
CA LEU A 559 8.26 21.67 15.68
C LEU A 559 9.17 22.65 16.42
N LEU A 560 8.60 23.58 17.20
CA LEU A 560 9.37 24.54 17.99
C LEU A 560 8.93 24.57 19.45
N ILE A 561 9.89 24.34 20.35
CA ILE A 561 9.77 24.54 21.79
C ILE A 561 9.99 26.03 22.07
N ASN A 562 8.94 26.70 22.55
CA ASN A 562 8.94 28.13 22.84
C ASN A 562 9.30 28.42 24.30
N SER A 563 8.74 27.65 25.23
CA SER A 563 8.96 27.82 26.67
C SER A 563 8.70 26.54 27.45
N VAL A 564 9.08 26.54 28.72
CA VAL A 564 8.83 25.45 29.67
C VAL A 564 7.48 25.67 30.37
N VAL A 565 6.72 24.59 30.57
CA VAL A 565 5.46 24.58 31.32
C VAL A 565 5.71 23.96 32.70
N PRO A 566 5.11 24.47 33.80
CA PRO A 566 5.29 23.93 35.14
C PRO A 566 4.50 22.63 35.36
N ILE A 567 4.82 21.59 34.60
CA ILE A 567 4.33 20.22 34.77
C ILE A 567 5.50 19.39 35.28
N GLN A 568 5.28 18.48 36.24
CA GLN A 568 6.30 17.48 36.60
C GLN A 568 6.17 16.30 35.62
N PRO A 569 7.10 16.15 34.65
CA PRO A 569 7.00 15.05 33.71
C PRO A 569 7.46 13.74 34.36
N HIS A 570 6.84 12.63 33.96
CA HIS A 570 7.34 11.29 34.25
C HIS A 570 8.14 10.79 33.05
N PHE A 571 9.45 11.03 33.06
CA PHE A 571 10.36 10.63 32.00
C PHE A 571 11.44 9.69 32.53
N ASN A 572 12.05 8.92 31.64
CA ASN A 572 13.23 8.12 31.97
C ASN A 572 14.41 9.02 32.41
N ASN A 573 15.42 8.42 33.05
CA ASN A 573 16.55 9.17 33.65
C ASN A 573 17.27 10.08 32.64
N ILE A 574 17.54 9.57 31.43
CA ILE A 574 18.22 10.32 30.37
C ILE A 574 17.37 11.51 29.91
N SER A 575 16.08 11.30 29.69
CA SER A 575 15.13 12.33 29.28
C SER A 575 14.94 13.39 30.37
N THR A 576 14.95 12.99 31.64
CA THR A 576 14.90 13.91 32.78
C THR A 576 16.15 14.79 32.84
N MET A 577 17.34 14.21 32.65
CA MET A 577 18.59 14.96 32.56
C MET A 577 18.57 15.97 31.39
N ILE A 578 18.15 15.52 30.19
CA ILE A 578 18.04 16.39 29.01
C ILE A 578 17.05 17.52 29.28
N TYR A 579 15.88 17.20 29.82
CA TYR A 579 14.86 18.19 30.18
C TYR A 579 15.41 19.25 31.13
N GLN A 580 16.10 18.86 32.21
CA GLN A 580 16.69 19.80 33.17
C GLN A 580 17.70 20.74 32.49
N LYS A 581 18.57 20.20 31.62
CA LYS A 581 19.58 20.97 30.89
C LYS A 581 18.96 21.93 29.88
N VAL A 582 17.93 21.50 29.17
CA VAL A 582 17.19 22.34 28.21
C VAL A 582 16.37 23.41 28.94
N SER A 583 15.72 23.05 30.04
CA SER A 583 14.95 23.99 30.87
C SER A 583 15.84 25.10 31.43
N ALA A 584 17.02 24.75 31.96
CA ALA A 584 17.99 25.73 32.44
C ALA A 584 18.42 26.69 31.32
N TYR A 585 18.64 26.17 30.11
CA TYR A 585 18.97 26.98 28.94
C TYR A 585 17.83 27.92 28.54
N LEU A 586 16.60 27.40 28.44
CA LEU A 586 15.40 28.18 28.09
C LEU A 586 15.06 29.28 29.11
N GLN A 587 15.36 29.06 30.38
CA GLN A 587 15.09 30.03 31.46
C GLN A 587 16.19 31.09 31.60
N SER A 588 17.38 30.87 31.04
CA SER A 588 18.51 31.80 31.14
C SER A 588 18.70 32.61 29.85
N SER A 589 18.93 33.91 29.96
CA SER A 589 19.31 34.75 28.81
C SER A 589 20.82 34.80 28.54
N LYS A 590 21.65 34.19 29.41
CA LYS A 590 23.12 34.39 29.44
C LYS A 590 23.97 33.10 29.42
N ILE A 591 23.39 31.91 29.30
CA ILE A 591 24.19 30.68 29.24
C ILE A 591 24.91 30.58 27.88
N ASP A 592 26.24 30.52 27.92
CA ASP A 592 27.08 30.17 26.78
C ASP A 592 26.80 28.71 26.37
N LEU A 593 26.15 28.54 25.22
CA LEU A 593 25.74 27.24 24.71
C LEU A 593 26.94 26.30 24.49
N SER A 594 28.09 26.84 24.08
CA SER A 594 29.29 26.04 23.83
C SER A 594 29.80 25.36 25.11
N ARG A 595 29.83 26.11 26.21
CA ARG A 595 30.15 25.60 27.56
C ARG A 595 29.07 24.66 28.07
N HIS A 596 27.80 24.91 27.76
CA HIS A 596 26.72 24.03 28.18
C HIS A 596 26.83 22.63 27.55
N LEU A 597 27.14 22.58 26.26
CA LEU A 597 27.33 21.33 25.50
C LEU A 597 28.55 20.52 25.98
N SER A 598 29.59 21.17 26.49
CA SER A 598 30.78 20.45 27.00
C SER A 598 30.56 19.79 28.37
N THR A 599 29.48 20.14 29.09
CA THR A 599 29.16 19.52 30.40
C THR A 599 28.44 18.17 30.30
N ILE A 600 28.06 17.73 29.10
CA ILE A 600 27.29 16.50 28.91
C ILE A 600 28.20 15.35 28.49
N PRO A 601 28.00 14.13 29.03
CA PRO A 601 28.71 12.95 28.56
C PRO A 601 28.58 12.77 27.03
N PRO A 602 29.66 12.40 26.33
CA PRO A 602 29.65 12.28 24.87
C PRO A 602 28.54 11.33 24.37
N ASN A 603 28.21 10.30 25.15
CA ASN A 603 27.18 9.31 24.84
C ASN A 603 25.76 9.89 24.74
N TYR A 604 25.47 11.07 25.32
CA TYR A 604 24.14 11.68 25.29
C TYR A 604 24.08 13.04 24.62
N LEU A 605 25.23 13.55 24.18
CA LEU A 605 25.33 14.86 23.55
C LEU A 605 24.41 14.97 22.31
N HIS A 606 24.32 13.91 21.52
CA HIS A 606 23.46 13.84 20.34
C HIS A 606 21.98 14.10 20.73
N LEU A 607 21.50 13.52 21.83
CA LEU A 607 20.13 13.72 22.31
C LEU A 607 19.85 15.15 22.78
N LEU A 608 20.83 15.79 23.44
CA LEU A 608 20.72 17.21 23.80
C LEU A 608 20.65 18.09 22.54
N ILE A 609 21.52 17.85 21.56
CA ILE A 609 21.50 18.56 20.26
C ILE A 609 20.13 18.39 19.61
N LYS A 610 19.51 17.22 19.69
CA LYS A 610 18.17 16.99 19.14
C LYS A 610 17.11 17.88 19.78
N VAL A 611 17.05 17.95 21.11
CA VAL A 611 16.04 18.80 21.78
C VAL A 611 16.33 20.28 21.55
N LEU A 612 17.61 20.70 21.63
CA LEU A 612 18.00 22.08 21.36
C LEU A 612 17.74 22.52 19.92
N SER A 613 17.95 21.63 18.94
CA SER A 613 17.60 21.90 17.54
C SER A 613 16.09 22.03 17.30
N THR A 614 15.27 21.63 18.28
CA THR A 614 13.80 21.81 18.27
C THR A 614 13.39 23.09 19.02
N THR A 615 14.32 23.90 19.55
CA THR A 615 13.99 25.14 20.27
C THR A 615 13.91 26.35 19.35
N PHE A 616 13.15 27.38 19.75
CA PHE A 616 13.09 28.64 19.01
C PHE A 616 14.45 29.34 18.85
N PHE A 617 15.45 29.01 19.70
CA PHE A 617 16.77 29.61 19.63
C PHE A 617 17.56 29.27 18.36
N VAL A 618 17.22 28.18 17.65
CA VAL A 618 17.85 27.83 16.37
C VAL A 618 17.62 28.90 15.30
N GLN A 619 16.64 29.77 15.48
CA GLN A 619 16.45 30.95 14.64
C GLN A 619 17.66 31.90 14.69
N LYS A 620 18.37 31.96 15.83
CA LYS A 620 19.58 32.77 15.98
C LYS A 620 20.77 32.08 15.35
N TYR A 621 21.45 32.78 14.46
CA TYR A 621 22.59 32.25 13.71
C TYR A 621 23.70 31.71 14.61
N GLU A 622 24.01 32.37 15.73
CA GLU A 622 25.07 31.92 16.65
C GLU A 622 24.74 30.56 17.28
N THR A 623 23.47 30.36 17.64
CA THR A 623 23.01 29.08 18.22
C THR A 623 23.00 27.99 17.16
N ALA A 624 22.47 28.28 15.97
CA ALA A 624 22.50 27.38 14.83
C ALA A 624 23.93 26.95 14.47
N LYS A 625 24.87 27.90 14.45
CA LYS A 625 26.29 27.67 14.16
C LYS A 625 26.92 26.72 15.18
N VAL A 626 26.75 26.97 16.48
CA VAL A 626 27.31 26.11 17.54
C VAL A 626 26.76 24.68 17.45
N LEU A 627 25.45 24.52 17.21
CA LEU A 627 24.85 23.20 17.04
C LEU A 627 25.36 22.49 15.78
N THR A 628 25.55 23.23 14.69
CA THR A 628 26.07 22.73 13.42
C THR A 628 27.51 22.27 13.55
N GLU A 629 28.40 23.12 14.07
CA GLU A 629 29.81 22.79 14.32
C GLU A 629 29.96 21.55 15.21
N ARG A 630 29.13 21.44 16.26
CA ARG A 630 29.15 20.28 17.14
C ARG A 630 28.64 19.01 16.45
N SER A 631 27.62 19.12 15.61
CA SER A 631 27.11 18.00 14.82
C SER A 631 28.15 17.52 13.79
N ILE A 632 28.82 18.44 13.10
CA ILE A 632 29.92 18.14 12.16
C ILE A 632 31.07 17.43 12.88
N PHE A 633 31.46 17.91 14.06
CA PHE A 633 32.48 17.25 14.88
C PHE A 633 32.12 15.78 15.17
N MET A 634 30.88 15.51 15.58
CA MET A 634 30.42 14.14 15.86
C MET A 634 30.26 13.28 14.59
N LEU A 635 29.84 13.86 13.46
CA LEU A 635 29.73 13.15 12.18
C LEU A 635 31.10 12.68 11.67
N ASN A 636 32.16 13.44 11.97
CA ASN A 636 33.53 13.10 11.61
C ASN A 636 34.20 12.14 12.60
N ASP A 637 33.61 11.96 13.80
CA ASP A 637 34.13 11.07 14.82
C ASP A 637 33.75 9.60 14.54
N GLN A 638 34.77 8.76 14.36
CA GLN A 638 34.63 7.32 14.14
C GLN A 638 34.89 6.50 15.41
N SER A 639 35.02 7.15 16.57
CA SER A 639 35.15 6.45 17.85
C SER A 639 33.94 5.53 18.08
N ASN A 640 34.22 4.29 18.48
CA ASN A 640 33.18 3.35 18.90
C ASN A 640 32.71 3.75 20.31
N ILE A 641 31.41 3.94 20.47
CA ILE A 641 30.82 4.36 21.75
C ILE A 641 30.50 3.15 22.64
N LEU A 642 30.25 1.99 22.03
CA LEU A 642 29.97 0.75 22.74
C LEU A 642 31.28 0.02 23.05
N ASN A 643 31.59 -0.12 24.34
CA ASN A 643 32.79 -0.82 24.80
C ASN A 643 32.56 -2.32 25.07
N ASN A 644 31.31 -2.76 25.26
CA ASN A 644 31.01 -4.10 25.78
C ASN A 644 30.90 -5.20 24.71
N LEU A 645 30.48 -4.85 23.49
CA LEU A 645 30.49 -5.77 22.34
C LEU A 645 31.63 -5.40 21.41
N SER A 646 32.78 -6.06 21.58
CA SER A 646 34.01 -5.86 20.79
C SER A 646 33.85 -5.96 19.26
N ASN A 647 32.69 -6.42 18.78
CA ASN A 647 32.48 -6.83 17.40
C ASN A 647 31.51 -5.89 16.64
N PHE A 648 30.50 -5.27 17.26
CA PHE A 648 29.62 -4.29 16.58
C PHE A 648 30.10 -2.87 16.84
N GLN A 649 30.45 -2.14 15.78
CA GLN A 649 30.85 -0.74 15.90
C GLN A 649 29.61 0.15 15.77
N VAL A 650 29.23 0.82 16.87
CA VAL A 650 28.26 1.92 16.85
C VAL A 650 29.04 3.20 17.10
N SER A 651 29.29 3.94 16.03
CA SER A 651 30.07 5.17 16.09
C SER A 651 29.25 6.38 16.50
N SER A 652 29.93 7.41 17.01
CA SER A 652 29.35 8.75 17.24
C SER A 652 28.63 9.28 15.99
N SER A 653 29.23 9.07 14.82
CA SER A 653 28.64 9.43 13.52
C SER A 653 27.30 8.75 13.21
N MET A 654 27.09 7.50 13.64
CA MET A 654 25.80 6.82 13.45
C MET A 654 24.70 7.40 14.34
N LEU A 655 25.03 7.74 15.59
CA LEU A 655 24.05 8.31 16.55
C LEU A 655 23.62 9.72 16.16
N ILE A 656 24.56 10.56 15.72
CA ILE A 656 24.26 11.94 15.36
C ILE A 656 23.62 12.08 13.98
N LEU A 657 23.79 11.11 13.06
CA LEU A 657 23.25 11.19 11.70
C LEU A 657 21.75 11.57 11.63
N PRO A 658 20.81 10.85 12.27
CA PRO A 658 19.38 11.21 12.23
C PRO A 658 19.09 12.59 12.86
N ILE A 659 19.95 13.04 13.78
CA ILE A 659 19.81 14.34 14.44
C ILE A 659 20.35 15.45 13.55
N ALA A 660 21.45 15.22 12.85
CA ALA A 660 21.98 16.13 11.84
C ALA A 660 21.01 16.28 10.66
N GLN A 661 20.35 15.19 10.25
CA GLN A 661 19.28 15.23 9.26
C GLN A 661 18.08 16.08 9.71
N HIS A 662 17.71 16.01 11.00
CA HIS A 662 16.71 16.89 11.59
C HIS A 662 17.18 18.35 11.63
N LEU A 663 18.40 18.61 12.10
CA LEU A 663 18.99 19.95 12.17
C LEU A 663 19.08 20.59 10.78
N LEU A 664 19.47 19.82 9.75
CA LEU A 664 19.51 20.29 8.36
C LEU A 664 18.17 20.90 7.93
N ARG A 665 17.05 20.22 8.24
CA ARG A 665 15.71 20.76 7.98
C ARG A 665 15.47 22.08 8.70
N GLN A 666 15.85 22.19 9.98
CA GLN A 666 15.68 23.40 10.77
C GLN A 666 16.47 24.57 10.17
N LEU A 667 17.73 24.32 9.76
CA LEU A 667 18.59 25.32 9.13
C LEU A 667 17.98 25.86 7.82
N LEU A 668 17.44 24.98 6.98
CA LEU A 668 16.78 25.37 5.73
C LEU A 668 15.53 26.22 5.98
N VAL A 669 14.70 25.84 6.95
CA VAL A 669 13.48 26.58 7.32
C VAL A 669 13.80 28.00 7.79
N PHE A 670 14.87 28.15 8.57
CA PHE A 670 15.33 29.45 9.07
C PHE A 670 16.33 30.16 8.13
N LYS A 671 16.52 29.64 6.92
CA LYS A 671 17.35 30.24 5.85
C LYS A 671 18.85 30.38 6.20
N HIS A 672 19.36 29.52 7.07
CA HIS A 672 20.79 29.41 7.38
C HIS A 672 21.50 28.51 6.34
N ASN A 673 21.49 28.94 5.08
CA ASN A 673 21.89 28.09 3.94
C ASN A 673 23.37 27.69 3.95
N ASP A 674 24.25 28.59 4.41
CA ASP A 674 25.69 28.34 4.56
C ASP A 674 25.96 27.20 5.56
N LEU A 675 25.29 27.23 6.72
CA LEU A 675 25.36 26.17 7.73
C LEU A 675 24.74 24.87 7.22
N ALA A 676 23.64 24.96 6.47
CA ALA A 676 22.99 23.80 5.87
C ALA A 676 23.90 23.07 4.87
N ILE A 677 24.63 23.81 4.01
CA ILE A 677 25.61 23.23 3.07
C ILE A 677 26.75 22.55 3.83
N ALA A 678 27.34 23.24 4.81
CA ALA A 678 28.44 22.67 5.62
C ALA A 678 28.01 21.39 6.35
N LEU A 679 26.78 21.35 6.87
CA LEU A 679 26.22 20.16 7.51
C LEU A 679 25.96 19.03 6.49
N LEU A 680 25.43 19.35 5.32
CA LEU A 680 25.14 18.38 4.27
C LEU A 680 26.42 17.71 3.73
N ASP A 681 27.50 18.49 3.56
CA ASP A 681 28.82 17.95 3.21
C ASP A 681 29.32 16.95 4.27
N ALA A 682 29.17 17.27 5.57
CA ALA A 682 29.54 16.37 6.66
C ALA A 682 28.65 15.12 6.74
N ILE A 683 27.36 15.22 6.40
CA ILE A 683 26.41 14.09 6.35
C ILE A 683 26.77 13.08 5.25
N THR A 684 27.40 13.53 4.16
CA THR A 684 27.64 12.71 2.96
C THR A 684 28.32 11.37 3.27
N LYS A 685 29.45 11.40 3.97
CA LYS A 685 30.23 10.17 4.22
C LYS A 685 29.51 9.15 5.12
N PRO A 686 28.91 9.54 6.26
CA PRO A 686 28.07 8.64 7.05
C PRO A 686 26.85 8.11 6.27
N LEU A 687 26.21 8.95 5.46
CA LEU A 687 25.03 8.57 4.69
C LEU A 687 25.34 7.51 3.62
N LEU A 688 26.48 7.61 2.93
CA LEU A 688 26.92 6.60 1.95
C LEU A 688 27.19 5.22 2.57
N LYS A 689 27.40 5.15 3.89
CA LYS A 689 27.52 3.90 4.64
C LYS A 689 26.19 3.41 5.22
N ASP A 690 25.12 4.19 5.10
CA ASP A 690 23.81 3.81 5.60
C ASP A 690 23.16 2.75 4.69
N LEU A 691 22.24 1.96 5.24
CA LEU A 691 21.53 0.90 4.53
C LEU A 691 20.29 1.42 3.77
N ILE A 692 19.79 2.61 4.13
CA ILE A 692 18.56 3.20 3.56
C ILE A 692 18.69 4.67 3.10
N PRO A 693 19.78 5.05 2.41
CA PRO A 693 20.03 6.46 2.08
C PRO A 693 19.04 7.04 1.05
N SER A 694 18.59 6.25 0.07
CA SER A 694 17.73 6.77 -1.01
C SER A 694 16.32 7.10 -0.51
N ARG A 695 15.75 6.27 0.39
CA ARG A 695 14.47 6.54 1.06
C ARG A 695 14.51 7.85 1.84
N TRP A 696 15.55 8.06 2.64
CA TRP A 696 15.70 9.29 3.41
C TRP A 696 15.78 10.52 2.49
N ILE A 697 16.67 10.51 1.49
CA ILE A 697 16.84 11.64 0.56
C ILE A 697 15.52 11.96 -0.13
N CYS A 698 14.85 10.94 -0.68
CA CYS A 698 13.58 11.14 -1.38
C CYS A 698 12.54 11.81 -0.46
N ARG A 699 12.33 11.29 0.75
CA ARG A 699 11.35 11.86 1.68
C ARG A 699 11.74 13.25 2.17
N PHE A 700 13.04 13.48 2.43
CA PHE A 700 13.55 14.79 2.80
C PHE A 700 13.26 15.83 1.71
N LEU A 701 13.56 15.51 0.46
CA LEU A 701 13.32 16.40 -0.68
C LEU A 701 11.84 16.69 -0.89
N VAL A 702 10.98 15.66 -0.86
CA VAL A 702 9.52 15.82 -1.02
C VAL A 702 8.93 16.71 0.07
N LYS A 703 9.41 16.56 1.30
CA LYS A 703 8.91 17.32 2.45
C LYS A 703 9.34 18.77 2.43
N ASN A 704 10.57 19.04 1.99
CA ASN A 704 11.21 20.35 2.09
C ASN A 704 11.36 21.07 0.74
N TYR A 705 10.75 20.56 -0.34
CA TYR A 705 10.93 21.07 -1.70
C TYR A 705 10.83 22.60 -1.84
N GLU A 706 9.84 23.21 -1.18
CA GLU A 706 9.57 24.66 -1.28
C GLU A 706 10.64 25.54 -0.63
N ILE A 707 11.48 24.98 0.24
CA ILE A 707 12.54 25.71 0.95
C ILE A 707 13.95 25.38 0.41
N LEU A 708 14.08 24.52 -0.60
CA LEU A 708 15.38 24.15 -1.18
C LEU A 708 15.90 25.23 -2.13
N THR A 709 17.11 25.74 -1.87
CA THR A 709 17.81 26.64 -2.81
C THR A 709 18.54 25.84 -3.92
N PRO A 710 18.90 26.49 -5.05
CA PRO A 710 19.66 25.83 -6.11
C PRO A 710 20.99 25.22 -5.65
N GLU A 711 21.68 25.86 -4.70
CA GLU A 711 22.94 25.36 -4.14
C GLU A 711 22.73 24.08 -3.32
N ILE A 712 21.66 24.04 -2.51
CA ILE A 712 21.28 22.85 -1.74
C ILE A 712 20.88 21.71 -2.68
N LYS A 713 20.12 22.00 -3.75
CA LYS A 713 19.77 21.00 -4.76
C LYS A 713 21.00 20.42 -5.45
N GLN A 714 21.98 21.26 -5.78
CA GLN A 714 23.24 20.82 -6.36
C GLN A 714 24.06 19.95 -5.41
N ALA A 715 24.06 20.27 -4.10
CA ALA A 715 24.73 19.45 -3.10
C ALA A 715 24.08 18.06 -2.97
N PHE A 716 22.75 17.98 -2.96
CA PHE A 716 22.04 16.70 -3.00
C PHE A 716 22.33 15.90 -4.27
N ASP A 717 22.36 16.54 -5.45
CA ASP A 717 22.68 15.86 -6.71
C ASP A 717 24.04 15.17 -6.66
N LYS A 718 25.07 15.83 -6.10
CA LYS A 718 26.39 15.23 -5.90
C LYS A 718 26.33 13.98 -5.03
N ILE A 719 25.55 14.02 -3.94
CA ILE A 719 25.38 12.88 -3.03
C ILE A 719 24.67 11.72 -3.74
N VAL A 720 23.57 12.01 -4.45
CA VAL A 720 22.74 10.99 -5.11
C VAL A 720 23.52 10.23 -6.17
N ARG A 721 24.40 10.91 -6.93
CA ARG A 721 25.29 10.26 -7.91
C ARG A 721 26.28 9.27 -7.30
N LEU A 722 26.57 9.39 -6.01
CA LEU A 722 27.47 8.50 -5.28
C LEU A 722 26.74 7.29 -4.67
N LEU A 723 25.41 7.25 -4.73
CA LEU A 723 24.63 6.14 -4.19
C LEU A 723 24.77 4.87 -5.05
N PRO A 724 24.60 3.68 -4.45
CA PRO A 724 24.49 2.43 -5.21
C PRO A 724 23.39 2.52 -6.28
N ASP A 725 23.62 1.87 -7.43
CA ASP A 725 22.71 1.83 -8.59
C ASP A 725 22.39 3.18 -9.26
N ALA A 726 22.92 4.31 -8.76
CA ALA A 726 22.66 5.63 -9.36
C ALA A 726 23.11 5.71 -10.82
N ASN A 727 24.22 5.06 -11.19
CA ASN A 727 24.71 5.03 -12.57
C ASN A 727 23.71 4.39 -13.56
N GLU A 728 22.87 3.47 -13.09
CA GLU A 728 21.87 2.78 -13.92
C GLU A 728 20.51 3.50 -13.86
N LEU A 729 20.10 3.97 -12.68
CA LEU A 729 18.72 4.38 -12.41
C LEU A 729 18.51 5.89 -12.28
N TYR A 730 19.55 6.66 -11.96
CA TYR A 730 19.44 8.10 -11.69
C TYR A 730 19.76 8.93 -12.92
N LEU A 731 18.77 9.67 -13.43
CA LEU A 731 18.94 10.63 -14.50
C LEU A 731 19.13 12.02 -13.91
N SER A 732 20.37 12.49 -13.82
CA SER A 732 20.68 13.77 -13.20
C SER A 732 20.09 14.94 -14.01
N PRO A 733 19.41 15.92 -13.37
CA PRO A 733 18.89 17.09 -14.08
C PRO A 733 20.00 17.96 -14.69
N TYR A 734 21.21 17.94 -14.12
CA TYR A 734 22.38 18.69 -14.63
C TYR A 734 23.07 18.02 -15.83
N GLN A 735 22.55 16.89 -16.32
CA GLN A 735 22.99 16.24 -17.55
C GLN A 735 22.00 16.49 -18.72
N ASN A 736 21.11 17.47 -18.57
CA ASN A 736 20.07 17.85 -19.53
C ASN A 736 19.04 16.76 -19.83
N HIS A 737 18.84 15.82 -18.91
CA HIS A 737 17.79 14.81 -19.04
C HIS A 737 16.40 15.42 -18.93
N THR A 738 15.50 15.04 -19.84
CA THR A 738 14.12 15.54 -19.87
C THR A 738 13.22 14.77 -18.89
N ILE A 739 12.10 15.37 -18.45
CA ILE A 739 11.09 14.65 -17.64
C ILE A 739 10.51 13.45 -18.41
N GLN A 740 10.46 13.54 -19.74
CA GLN A 740 10.04 12.43 -20.59
C GLN A 740 10.98 11.24 -20.49
N GLU A 741 12.31 11.47 -20.52
CA GLU A 741 13.32 10.42 -20.33
C GLU A 741 13.19 9.78 -18.94
N ILE A 742 12.93 10.59 -17.91
CA ILE A 742 12.68 10.10 -16.54
C ILE A 742 11.44 9.18 -16.51
N ILE A 743 10.33 9.62 -17.12
CA ILE A 743 9.11 8.80 -17.22
C ILE A 743 9.38 7.52 -18.02
N HIS A 744 10.17 7.59 -19.09
CA HIS A 744 10.56 6.44 -19.89
C HIS A 744 11.41 5.45 -19.08
N ASN A 745 12.32 5.94 -18.25
CA ASN A 745 13.15 5.12 -17.36
C ASN A 745 12.28 4.27 -16.42
N ILE A 746 11.27 4.88 -15.77
CA ILE A 746 10.30 4.15 -14.93
C ILE A 746 9.59 3.06 -15.75
N GLN A 747 9.24 3.33 -17.01
CA GLN A 747 8.56 2.35 -17.87
C GLN A 747 9.44 1.17 -18.26
N ILE A 748 10.73 1.42 -18.56
CA ILE A 748 11.70 0.37 -18.88
C ILE A 748 11.81 -0.58 -17.69
N HIS A 749 12.09 -0.05 -16.50
CA HIS A 749 12.27 -0.84 -15.28
C HIS A 749 10.97 -1.45 -14.73
N ARG A 750 9.79 -1.01 -15.21
CA ARG A 750 8.52 -1.72 -14.98
C ARG A 750 8.34 -2.93 -15.89
N LYS A 751 8.74 -2.84 -17.16
CA LYS A 751 8.62 -3.96 -18.13
C LYS A 751 9.65 -5.04 -17.86
N ILE A 752 10.83 -4.63 -17.43
CA ILE A 752 11.89 -5.50 -16.96
C ILE A 752 11.47 -6.00 -15.58
N ASN A 753 10.65 -7.07 -15.56
CA ASN A 753 10.46 -7.89 -14.35
C ASN A 753 11.75 -8.66 -13.99
N LEU A 754 12.92 -8.25 -14.50
CA LEU A 754 14.21 -8.92 -14.35
C LEU A 754 14.90 -8.43 -13.07
N HIS A 755 14.99 -9.32 -12.09
CA HIS A 755 15.64 -9.15 -10.82
C HIS A 755 16.91 -9.99 -10.91
N ASP A 756 18.05 -9.32 -10.77
CA ASP A 756 19.25 -10.03 -10.35
C ASP A 756 18.99 -10.61 -8.95
N PRO A 757 19.34 -11.88 -8.65
CA PRO A 757 19.33 -12.43 -7.29
C PRO A 757 19.96 -11.52 -6.23
N ASN A 758 20.92 -10.67 -6.59
CA ASN A 758 21.52 -9.64 -5.73
C ASN A 758 20.52 -8.61 -5.20
N VAL A 759 19.30 -8.55 -5.76
CA VAL A 759 18.23 -7.66 -5.29
C VAL A 759 17.86 -7.86 -3.82
N ILE A 760 18.16 -9.04 -3.26
CA ILE A 760 17.94 -9.34 -1.83
C ILE A 760 18.83 -8.53 -0.89
N TYR A 761 19.91 -7.93 -1.41
CA TYR A 761 20.83 -7.07 -0.68
C TYR A 761 20.57 -5.57 -0.92
N LYS A 762 19.64 -5.23 -1.81
CA LYS A 762 19.35 -3.84 -2.17
C LYS A 762 18.38 -3.20 -1.19
N GLU A 763 18.46 -1.88 -1.04
CA GLU A 763 17.52 -1.08 -0.25
C GLU A 763 16.07 -1.28 -0.71
N GLN A 764 15.88 -1.41 -2.03
CA GLN A 764 14.59 -1.63 -2.65
C GLN A 764 14.58 -2.93 -3.44
N ILE A 765 13.69 -3.84 -3.04
CA ILE A 765 13.55 -5.16 -3.69
C ILE A 765 12.93 -5.03 -5.08
N SER A 766 12.11 -4.01 -5.31
CA SER A 766 11.44 -3.77 -6.59
C SER A 766 12.25 -2.79 -7.45
N PRO A 767 12.77 -3.20 -8.63
CA PRO A 767 13.43 -2.31 -9.57
C PRO A 767 12.54 -1.13 -9.97
N PHE A 768 11.23 -1.37 -10.11
CA PHE A 768 10.26 -0.31 -10.36
C PHE A 768 10.22 0.73 -9.24
N ARG A 769 10.16 0.31 -7.97
CA ARG A 769 10.19 1.27 -6.85
C ARG A 769 11.52 2.02 -6.83
N HIS A 770 12.63 1.33 -7.12
CA HIS A 770 13.95 1.95 -7.09
C HIS A 770 14.09 3.04 -8.16
N ALA A 771 13.70 2.71 -9.40
CA ALA A 771 13.63 3.67 -10.49
C ALA A 771 12.67 4.82 -10.17
N LEU A 772 11.52 4.55 -9.53
CA LEU A 772 10.57 5.58 -9.12
C LEU A 772 11.16 6.53 -8.07
N THR A 773 11.91 6.03 -7.10
CA THR A 773 12.60 6.85 -6.09
C THR A 773 13.65 7.75 -6.74
N PHE A 774 14.54 7.20 -7.57
CA PHE A 774 15.53 8.02 -8.27
C PHE A 774 14.89 9.03 -9.22
N SER A 775 13.84 8.64 -9.94
CA SER A 775 13.07 9.55 -10.80
C SER A 775 12.42 10.68 -10.03
N THR A 776 11.90 10.39 -8.84
CA THR A 776 11.35 11.41 -7.94
C THR A 776 12.45 12.39 -7.54
N ILE A 777 13.60 11.88 -7.09
CA ILE A 777 14.76 12.70 -6.72
C ILE A 777 15.21 13.58 -7.90
N SER A 778 15.37 13.01 -9.11
CA SER A 778 15.76 13.74 -10.33
C SER A 778 14.89 14.97 -10.59
N ILE A 779 13.57 14.84 -10.41
CA ILE A 779 12.62 15.92 -10.64
C ILE A 779 12.68 16.97 -9.54
N LEU A 780 12.86 16.56 -8.28
CA LEU A 780 12.89 17.50 -7.15
C LEU A 780 14.18 18.34 -7.09
N LEU A 781 15.27 17.83 -7.68
CA LEU A 781 16.54 18.52 -7.77
C LEU A 781 16.65 19.46 -8.97
N ARG A 782 15.61 19.55 -9.81
CA ARG A 782 15.55 20.52 -10.90
C ARG A 782 15.49 21.97 -10.40
N ASN A 783 16.17 22.85 -11.12
CA ASN A 783 16.22 24.28 -10.83
C ASN A 783 15.12 25.09 -11.55
N GLU A 784 14.38 24.45 -12.47
CA GLU A 784 13.30 25.13 -13.17
C GLU A 784 12.15 25.54 -12.21
N PRO A 785 11.43 26.63 -12.53
CA PRO A 785 10.26 27.00 -11.75
C PRO A 785 9.15 25.96 -11.87
N VAL A 786 8.30 25.85 -10.84
CA VAL A 786 7.23 24.84 -10.74
C VAL A 786 6.33 24.80 -11.97
N HIS A 787 5.99 25.95 -12.56
CA HIS A 787 5.14 25.98 -13.76
C HIS A 787 5.80 25.32 -14.98
N GLN A 788 7.13 25.41 -15.12
CA GLN A 788 7.87 24.74 -16.18
C GLN A 788 7.92 23.23 -15.93
N ILE A 789 8.17 22.80 -14.68
CA ILE A 789 8.14 21.38 -14.32
C ILE A 789 6.75 20.79 -14.61
N VAL A 790 5.68 21.51 -14.23
CA VAL A 790 4.29 21.11 -14.52
C VAL A 790 4.03 21.05 -16.02
N PHE A 791 4.52 22.03 -16.79
CA PHE A 791 4.40 22.03 -18.25
C PHE A 791 5.10 20.81 -18.88
N ASP A 792 6.36 20.56 -18.50
CA ASP A 792 7.16 19.42 -18.96
C ASP A 792 6.54 18.06 -18.59
N PHE A 793 5.75 18.00 -17.50
CA PHE A 793 4.95 16.83 -17.14
C PHE A 793 3.74 16.63 -18.06
N VAL A 794 3.09 17.73 -18.43
CA VAL A 794 1.76 17.72 -19.05
C VAL A 794 1.83 17.70 -20.57
N GLU A 795 2.70 18.50 -21.18
CA GLU A 795 2.86 18.56 -22.64
C GLU A 795 3.04 17.19 -23.32
N PRO A 796 3.91 16.30 -22.81
CA PRO A 796 4.15 15.00 -23.45
C PRO A 796 2.91 14.11 -23.51
N LEU A 797 1.92 14.34 -22.63
CA LEU A 797 0.68 13.55 -22.56
C LEU A 797 -0.28 13.84 -23.72
N TYR A 798 -0.09 14.96 -24.41
CA TYR A 798 -0.92 15.39 -25.54
C TYR A 798 -0.26 15.13 -26.89
N GLU A 799 0.99 14.67 -26.90
CA GLU A 799 1.73 14.38 -28.13
C GLU A 799 1.44 12.96 -28.64
N PRO A 800 0.82 12.78 -29.85
CA PRO A 800 0.31 11.49 -30.32
C PRO A 800 1.37 10.38 -30.54
N PHE A 801 2.66 10.73 -30.57
CA PHE A 801 3.75 9.82 -30.97
C PHE A 801 4.88 9.67 -29.95
N GLN A 802 5.01 10.56 -28.97
CA GLN A 802 6.16 10.57 -28.06
C GLN A 802 6.06 9.52 -26.95
N LEU A 803 4.88 9.35 -26.36
CA LEU A 803 4.59 8.26 -25.43
C LEU A 803 3.76 7.22 -26.20
N LYS A 804 4.35 6.07 -26.55
CA LYS A 804 3.56 4.89 -26.97
C LYS A 804 2.63 4.50 -25.81
N CYS A 805 1.45 5.10 -25.81
CA CYS A 805 0.54 5.12 -24.66
C CYS A 805 -0.07 3.74 -24.47
N ASN A 806 0.45 3.01 -23.50
CA ASN A 806 -0.18 1.82 -22.94
C ASN A 806 -0.63 2.12 -21.51
N GLN A 807 -1.46 1.23 -20.95
CA GLN A 807 -1.92 1.33 -19.55
C GLN A 807 -0.76 1.46 -18.54
N ASN A 808 0.46 1.01 -18.89
CA ASN A 808 1.60 1.13 -17.99
C ASN A 808 2.09 2.58 -17.83
N VAL A 809 1.99 3.42 -18.86
CA VAL A 809 2.35 4.84 -18.76
C VAL A 809 1.46 5.55 -17.74
N LEU A 810 0.15 5.26 -17.78
CA LEU A 810 -0.86 5.88 -16.90
C LEU A 810 -0.50 5.71 -15.42
N TYR A 811 -0.23 4.47 -15.02
CA TYR A 811 0.08 4.17 -13.62
C TYR A 811 1.46 4.66 -13.19
N SER A 812 2.49 4.56 -14.05
CA SER A 812 3.83 5.07 -13.70
C SER A 812 3.80 6.57 -13.42
N ILE A 813 3.09 7.35 -14.23
CA ILE A 813 2.95 8.80 -14.02
C ILE A 813 2.11 9.07 -12.78
N SER A 814 1.02 8.34 -12.56
CA SER A 814 0.17 8.53 -11.38
C SER A 814 0.91 8.21 -10.07
N ARG A 815 1.73 7.15 -10.05
CA ARG A 815 2.62 6.82 -8.93
C ARG A 815 3.71 7.87 -8.76
N LEU A 816 4.27 8.41 -9.83
CA LEU A 816 5.25 9.49 -9.72
C LEU A 816 4.62 10.74 -9.09
N LEU A 817 3.42 11.13 -9.51
CA LEU A 817 2.68 12.27 -8.95
C LEU A 817 2.33 12.10 -7.47
N GLU A 818 2.11 10.87 -7.00
CA GLU A 818 1.90 10.56 -5.58
C GLU A 818 3.10 10.96 -4.71
N TYR A 819 4.32 10.82 -5.22
CA TYR A 819 5.54 11.23 -4.52
C TYR A 819 5.90 12.71 -4.75
N MET A 820 5.13 13.47 -5.55
CA MET A 820 5.43 14.87 -5.79
C MET A 820 4.88 15.78 -4.69
N PRO A 821 5.57 16.91 -4.38
CA PRO A 821 5.04 17.98 -3.54
C PRO A 821 3.67 18.44 -4.02
N ALA A 822 2.80 18.82 -3.08
CA ALA A 822 1.43 19.24 -3.36
C ALA A 822 1.35 20.37 -4.41
N THR A 823 2.32 21.28 -4.43
CA THR A 823 2.42 22.37 -5.42
C THR A 823 2.57 21.85 -6.85
N ILE A 824 3.44 20.87 -7.08
CA ILE A 824 3.61 20.23 -8.39
C ILE A 824 2.38 19.38 -8.72
N ALA A 825 1.95 18.53 -7.79
CA ALA A 825 0.87 17.57 -8.03
C ALA A 825 -0.47 18.26 -8.35
N ILE A 826 -0.83 19.32 -7.60
CA ILE A 826 -2.01 20.15 -7.89
C ILE A 826 -1.80 20.96 -9.18
N GLY A 827 -0.58 21.45 -9.43
CA GLY A 827 -0.25 22.14 -10.68
C GLY A 827 -0.50 21.27 -11.92
N VAL A 828 -0.08 20.00 -11.88
CA VAL A 828 -0.35 19.02 -12.95
C VAL A 828 -1.85 18.76 -13.09
N PHE A 829 -2.56 18.55 -11.97
CA PHE A 829 -4.02 18.38 -12.00
C PHE A 829 -4.71 19.56 -12.68
N ASN A 830 -4.40 20.78 -12.24
CA ASN A 830 -5.02 22.00 -12.75
C ASN A 830 -4.73 22.21 -14.24
N THR A 831 -3.48 22.01 -14.67
CA THR A 831 -3.08 22.17 -16.07
C THR A 831 -3.79 21.16 -16.97
N ILE A 832 -3.95 19.91 -16.54
CA ILE A 832 -4.68 18.90 -17.30
C ILE A 832 -6.17 19.25 -17.41
N ILE A 833 -6.82 19.69 -16.32
CA ILE A 833 -8.23 20.11 -16.36
C ILE A 833 -8.43 21.37 -17.23
N GLN A 834 -7.44 22.25 -17.31
CA GLN A 834 -7.54 23.49 -18.08
C GLN A 834 -7.36 23.30 -19.60
N LYS A 835 -6.63 22.26 -20.03
CA LYS A 835 -6.41 21.87 -21.43
C LYS A 835 -7.62 21.12 -22.02
N GLU A 836 -7.59 20.89 -23.33
CA GLU A 836 -8.65 20.15 -24.04
C GLU A 836 -8.82 18.72 -23.51
N VAL A 837 -10.05 18.19 -23.60
CA VAL A 837 -10.43 16.91 -23.02
C VAL A 837 -9.84 15.76 -23.84
N TYR A 838 -8.69 15.25 -23.38
CA TYR A 838 -8.09 14.02 -23.90
C TYR A 838 -8.22 12.89 -22.87
N VAL A 839 -8.68 11.71 -23.31
CA VAL A 839 -9.03 10.59 -22.40
C VAL A 839 -7.85 10.13 -21.56
N LEU A 840 -6.64 10.16 -22.12
CA LEU A 840 -5.43 9.66 -21.45
C LEU A 840 -5.03 10.51 -20.23
N PRO A 841 -4.77 11.83 -20.33
CA PRO A 841 -4.54 12.69 -19.17
C PRO A 841 -5.61 12.56 -18.08
N LEU A 842 -6.89 12.43 -18.46
CA LEU A 842 -7.97 12.25 -17.50
C LEU A 842 -7.91 10.89 -16.78
N ASN A 843 -7.50 9.83 -17.46
CA ASN A 843 -7.24 8.55 -16.81
C ASN A 843 -6.08 8.64 -15.81
N ILE A 844 -5.03 9.42 -16.11
CA ILE A 844 -3.93 9.69 -15.15
C ILE A 844 -4.49 10.39 -13.91
N LEU A 845 -5.26 11.48 -14.09
CA LEU A 845 -5.84 12.20 -12.96
C LEU A 845 -6.73 11.30 -12.11
N ARG A 846 -7.54 10.47 -12.76
CA ARG A 846 -8.42 9.53 -12.08
C ARG A 846 -7.65 8.52 -11.22
N VAL A 847 -6.55 7.98 -11.72
CA VAL A 847 -5.67 7.08 -10.96
C VAL A 847 -4.96 7.83 -9.83
N PHE A 848 -4.42 9.01 -10.13
CA PHE A 848 -3.78 9.89 -9.17
C PHE A 848 -4.72 10.27 -8.02
N MET A 849 -6.01 10.54 -8.27
CA MET A 849 -7.01 10.83 -7.24
C MET A 849 -7.26 9.66 -6.29
N ALA A 850 -6.97 8.42 -6.69
CA ALA A 850 -7.05 7.26 -5.81
C ALA A 850 -5.82 7.11 -4.90
N LEU A 851 -4.67 7.64 -5.33
CA LEU A 851 -3.37 7.51 -4.68
C LEU A 851 -3.01 8.72 -3.81
N THR A 852 -3.45 9.90 -4.22
CA THR A 852 -3.02 11.17 -3.64
C THR A 852 -3.44 11.30 -2.18
N THR A 853 -2.71 12.11 -1.44
CA THR A 853 -2.95 12.39 -0.02
C THR A 853 -4.31 13.04 0.21
N ILE A 854 -4.87 12.88 1.41
CA ILE A 854 -6.17 13.47 1.74
C ILE A 854 -6.12 15.01 1.68
N ASP A 855 -4.98 15.63 2.01
CA ASP A 855 -4.80 17.08 1.94
C ASP A 855 -4.83 17.60 0.50
N VAL A 856 -4.14 16.91 -0.42
CA VAL A 856 -4.17 17.26 -1.85
C VAL A 856 -5.57 17.06 -2.42
N PHE A 857 -6.20 15.93 -2.09
CA PHE A 857 -7.57 15.63 -2.52
C PHE A 857 -8.57 16.68 -2.01
N LYS A 858 -8.48 17.05 -0.72
CA LYS A 858 -9.29 18.10 -0.09
C LYS A 858 -9.12 19.42 -0.83
N LYS A 859 -7.88 19.86 -1.05
CA LYS A 859 -7.59 21.14 -1.71
C LYS A 859 -8.15 21.18 -3.14
N ILE A 860 -8.06 20.09 -3.89
CA ILE A 860 -8.66 19.98 -5.23
C ILE A 860 -10.19 20.08 -5.17
N CYS A 861 -10.81 19.37 -4.21
CA CYS A 861 -12.26 19.41 -4.01
C CYS A 861 -12.75 20.83 -3.63
N GLU A 862 -12.02 21.53 -2.75
CA GLU A 862 -12.35 22.90 -2.34
C GLU A 862 -12.15 23.91 -3.48
N SER A 863 -11.16 23.71 -4.35
CA SER A 863 -10.89 24.57 -5.52
C SER A 863 -11.75 24.25 -6.74
N GLY A 864 -12.67 23.27 -6.66
CA GLY A 864 -13.45 22.81 -7.81
C GLY A 864 -14.16 23.94 -8.56
N CYS A 865 -14.72 24.91 -7.83
CA CYS A 865 -15.42 26.03 -8.46
C CYS A 865 -14.50 26.88 -9.35
N ASP A 866 -13.33 27.26 -8.82
CA ASP A 866 -12.35 28.09 -9.50
C ASP A 866 -11.63 27.37 -10.64
N LEU A 867 -11.57 26.04 -10.59
CA LEU A 867 -10.95 25.22 -11.63
C LEU A 867 -11.86 25.06 -12.85
N ILE A 868 -13.16 24.86 -12.62
CA ILE A 868 -14.13 24.62 -13.69
C ILE A 868 -14.46 25.92 -14.44
N LYS A 869 -14.66 27.03 -13.73
CA LYS A 869 -14.98 28.36 -14.30
C LYS A 869 -16.14 28.35 -15.30
N GLN A 870 -17.23 27.66 -14.95
CA GLN A 870 -18.46 27.52 -15.74
C GLN A 870 -18.23 26.99 -17.17
N ASN A 871 -17.18 26.20 -17.37
CA ASN A 871 -16.88 25.57 -18.65
C ASN A 871 -17.35 24.11 -18.63
N ASP A 872 -18.23 23.76 -19.57
CA ASP A 872 -18.89 22.45 -19.63
C ASP A 872 -17.90 21.28 -19.84
N ASN A 873 -16.85 21.49 -20.63
CA ASN A 873 -15.80 20.50 -20.86
C ASN A 873 -14.99 20.24 -19.59
N ARG A 874 -14.64 21.31 -18.87
CA ARG A 874 -13.91 21.21 -17.59
C ARG A 874 -14.75 20.57 -16.50
N LEU A 875 -16.05 20.90 -16.45
CA LEU A 875 -17.00 20.28 -15.53
C LEU A 875 -17.08 18.77 -15.75
N THR A 876 -17.19 18.35 -17.01
CA THR A 876 -17.22 16.92 -17.39
C THR A 876 -15.91 16.21 -17.02
N ALA A 877 -14.77 16.82 -17.33
CA ALA A 877 -13.45 16.29 -16.99
C ALA A 877 -13.24 16.16 -15.46
N PHE A 878 -13.69 17.17 -14.70
CA PHE A 878 -13.58 17.19 -13.25
C PHE A 878 -14.45 16.11 -12.59
N LEU A 879 -15.70 15.96 -13.05
CA LEU A 879 -16.58 14.87 -12.62
C LEU A 879 -15.93 13.51 -12.89
N TYR A 880 -15.37 13.32 -14.08
CA TYR A 880 -14.70 12.08 -14.46
C TYR A 880 -13.50 11.74 -13.55
N ALA A 881 -12.70 12.73 -13.17
CA ALA A 881 -11.51 12.51 -12.34
C ALA A 881 -11.84 12.26 -10.86
N ILE A 882 -12.81 12.99 -10.29
CA ILE A 882 -13.04 13.05 -8.83
C ILE A 882 -14.09 12.04 -8.34
N MET A 883 -15.17 11.84 -9.09
CA MET A 883 -16.29 10.98 -8.68
C MET A 883 -15.89 9.56 -8.25
N PRO A 884 -14.92 8.86 -8.86
CA PRO A 884 -14.51 7.53 -8.38
C PRO A 884 -14.01 7.51 -6.92
N ASN A 885 -13.62 8.67 -6.38
CA ASN A 885 -12.95 8.81 -5.10
C ASN A 885 -13.75 9.66 -4.09
N PHE A 886 -15.00 10.07 -4.39
CA PHE A 886 -15.77 10.95 -3.49
C PHE A 886 -15.97 10.36 -2.09
N SER A 887 -15.97 9.03 -1.94
CA SER A 887 -16.15 8.36 -0.66
C SER A 887 -15.06 8.71 0.35
N ARG A 888 -13.91 9.21 -0.13
CA ARG A 888 -12.83 9.73 0.71
C ARG A 888 -13.23 10.98 1.51
N LEU A 889 -14.29 11.68 1.10
CA LEU A 889 -14.87 12.83 1.81
C LEU A 889 -15.75 12.43 3.01
N LYS A 890 -15.94 11.13 3.24
CA LYS A 890 -16.71 10.63 4.39
C LYS A 890 -16.11 11.19 5.70
N ASN A 891 -16.98 11.69 6.56
CA ASN A 891 -16.65 12.31 7.86
C ASN A 891 -16.02 13.73 7.80
N ASP A 892 -15.98 14.37 6.62
CA ASP A 892 -15.75 15.82 6.48
C ASP A 892 -16.92 16.45 5.67
N GLU A 893 -18.00 16.77 6.38
CA GLU A 893 -19.21 17.35 5.77
C GLU A 893 -18.95 18.72 5.14
N ASP A 894 -17.99 19.50 5.64
CA ASP A 894 -17.73 20.85 5.16
C ASP A 894 -17.03 20.83 3.80
N VAL A 895 -15.98 20.02 3.65
CA VAL A 895 -15.30 19.83 2.35
C VAL A 895 -16.25 19.16 1.35
N ALA A 896 -17.02 18.15 1.77
CA ALA A 896 -18.02 17.52 0.92
C ALA A 896 -19.07 18.53 0.42
N THR A 897 -19.55 19.41 1.31
CA THR A 897 -20.52 20.45 0.93
C THR A 897 -19.91 21.46 -0.04
N LYS A 898 -18.68 21.94 0.21
CA LYS A 898 -17.99 22.87 -0.70
C LYS A 898 -17.80 22.26 -2.10
N PHE A 899 -17.38 21.00 -2.16
CA PHE A 899 -17.26 20.26 -3.42
C PHE A 899 -18.59 20.23 -4.19
N LEU A 900 -19.68 19.84 -3.53
CA LEU A 900 -21.00 19.76 -4.17
C LEU A 900 -21.56 21.12 -4.57
N CYS A 901 -21.40 22.15 -3.73
CA CYS A 901 -21.75 23.52 -4.10
C CYS A 901 -20.95 24.01 -5.31
N GLY A 902 -19.65 23.71 -5.37
CA GLY A 902 -18.80 24.06 -6.50
C GLY A 902 -19.27 23.41 -7.81
N LEU A 903 -19.73 22.14 -7.78
CA LEU A 903 -20.32 21.50 -8.96
C LEU A 903 -21.60 22.22 -9.42
N LEU A 904 -22.49 22.56 -8.48
CA LEU A 904 -23.77 23.22 -8.78
C LEU A 904 -23.58 24.66 -9.29
N GLU A 905 -22.65 25.42 -8.71
CA GLU A 905 -22.37 26.81 -9.08
C GLU A 905 -21.74 26.95 -10.46
N ASN A 906 -21.14 25.87 -10.99
CA ASN A 906 -20.52 25.85 -12.30
C ASN A 906 -21.49 25.50 -13.44
N VAL A 907 -22.74 25.17 -13.12
CA VAL A 907 -23.79 25.01 -14.11
C VAL A 907 -24.44 26.36 -14.38
N ASN A 908 -24.64 26.69 -15.65
CA ASN A 908 -25.34 27.90 -16.06
C ASN A 908 -26.45 27.59 -17.10
N ALA A 909 -27.20 28.60 -17.51
CA ALA A 909 -28.30 28.45 -18.46
C ALA A 909 -27.88 27.95 -19.85
N LYS A 910 -26.59 28.08 -20.22
CA LYS A 910 -26.02 27.61 -21.49
C LYS A 910 -25.50 26.17 -21.41
N THR A 911 -25.26 25.65 -20.20
CA THR A 911 -24.80 24.27 -20.00
C THR A 911 -25.81 23.29 -20.60
N PRO A 912 -25.39 22.29 -21.41
CA PRO A 912 -26.28 21.30 -21.98
C PRO A 912 -27.13 20.60 -20.93
N ARG A 913 -28.43 20.43 -21.21
CA ARG A 913 -29.38 19.80 -20.26
C ARG A 913 -28.90 18.44 -19.75
N SER A 914 -28.30 17.62 -20.62
CA SER A 914 -27.71 16.33 -20.25
C SER A 914 -26.61 16.46 -19.20
N LEU A 915 -25.74 17.48 -19.30
CA LEU A 915 -24.70 17.75 -18.32
C LEU A 915 -25.27 18.31 -17.01
N GLN A 916 -26.30 19.16 -17.08
CA GLN A 916 -27.02 19.62 -15.88
C GLN A 916 -27.59 18.43 -15.10
N GLU A 917 -28.23 17.49 -15.80
CA GLU A 917 -28.79 16.28 -15.20
C GLU A 917 -27.70 15.35 -14.62
N ASN A 918 -26.57 15.19 -15.31
CA ASN A 918 -25.43 14.44 -14.80
C ASN A 918 -24.87 15.03 -13.49
N VAL A 919 -24.80 16.37 -13.38
CA VAL A 919 -24.39 17.06 -12.15
C VAL A 919 -25.38 16.80 -11.02
N ILE A 920 -26.69 16.93 -11.30
CA ILE A 920 -27.75 16.67 -10.32
C ILE A 920 -27.64 15.24 -9.80
N ASP A 921 -27.43 14.27 -10.69
CA ASP A 921 -27.32 12.87 -10.33
C ASP A 921 -26.05 12.58 -9.50
N ALA A 922 -24.91 13.16 -9.88
CA ALA A 922 -23.66 13.06 -9.13
C ALA A 922 -23.80 13.68 -7.73
N VAL A 923 -24.42 14.86 -7.63
CA VAL A 923 -24.66 15.54 -6.34
C VAL A 923 -25.60 14.72 -5.46
N GLY A 924 -26.71 14.21 -6.02
CA GLY A 924 -27.64 13.33 -5.32
C GLY A 924 -26.96 12.06 -4.79
N MET A 925 -26.10 11.44 -5.60
CA MET A 925 -25.31 10.28 -5.19
C MET A 925 -24.46 10.56 -3.96
N VAL A 926 -23.61 11.60 -4.04
CA VAL A 926 -22.66 11.93 -2.96
C VAL A 926 -23.41 12.36 -1.70
N TYR A 927 -24.48 13.16 -1.85
CA TYR A 927 -25.32 13.62 -0.74
C TYR A 927 -25.88 12.45 0.07
N VAL A 928 -26.51 11.48 -0.61
CA VAL A 928 -27.11 10.31 0.04
C VAL A 928 -26.02 9.43 0.66
N MET A 929 -24.92 9.19 -0.07
CA MET A 929 -23.88 8.26 0.36
C MET A 929 -23.03 8.79 1.52
N LEU A 930 -22.85 10.11 1.61
CA LEU A 930 -22.12 10.77 2.70
C LEU A 930 -23.04 11.29 3.81
N ARG A 931 -24.37 11.12 3.70
CA ARG A 931 -25.40 11.51 4.69
C ARG A 931 -25.38 13.00 5.03
N LEU A 932 -25.35 13.86 4.01
CA LEU A 932 -25.22 15.31 4.18
C LEU A 932 -26.53 16.03 4.52
N ASN A 933 -27.44 15.37 5.25
CA ASN A 933 -28.82 15.84 5.48
C ASN A 933 -28.87 17.28 6.04
N LYS A 934 -27.96 17.59 6.98
CA LYS A 934 -27.83 18.91 7.63
C LYS A 934 -27.40 20.04 6.68
N LYS A 935 -26.86 19.71 5.51
CA LYS A 935 -26.29 20.67 4.54
C LYS A 935 -27.22 20.92 3.35
N ARG A 936 -28.44 20.37 3.36
CA ARG A 936 -29.46 20.52 2.31
C ARG A 936 -29.68 21.97 1.87
N ALA A 937 -29.85 22.88 2.82
CA ALA A 937 -30.12 24.29 2.53
C ALA A 937 -28.97 24.95 1.72
N ALA A 938 -27.72 24.63 2.06
CA ALA A 938 -26.56 25.14 1.34
C ALA A 938 -26.54 24.68 -0.12
N LEU A 939 -26.86 23.40 -0.37
CA LEU A 939 -26.92 22.83 -1.72
C LEU A 939 -28.06 23.40 -2.58
N ILE A 940 -29.23 23.64 -1.99
CA ILE A 940 -30.35 24.27 -2.73
C ILE A 940 -30.02 25.72 -3.09
N ASN A 941 -29.30 26.43 -2.21
CA ASN A 941 -28.89 27.81 -2.45
C ASN A 941 -27.80 27.92 -3.53
N SER A 942 -26.89 26.95 -3.64
CA SER A 942 -25.85 26.94 -4.68
C SER A 942 -26.41 26.60 -6.07
N ALA A 943 -27.54 25.89 -6.16
CA ALA A 943 -28.25 25.60 -7.41
C ALA A 943 -29.03 26.82 -8.02
N LYS A 944 -28.59 28.06 -7.76
CA LYS A 944 -29.31 29.29 -8.16
C LYS A 944 -29.44 29.52 -9.67
N HIS A 945 -28.56 28.92 -10.47
CA HIS A 945 -28.52 29.10 -11.92
C HIS A 945 -29.30 28.02 -12.70
N PHE A 946 -29.87 27.03 -12.01
CA PHE A 946 -30.73 26.03 -12.62
C PHE A 946 -32.12 26.57 -12.91
N THR A 947 -32.81 25.96 -13.88
CA THR A 947 -34.22 26.27 -14.12
C THR A 947 -35.07 25.94 -12.88
N PRO A 948 -36.22 26.61 -12.67
CA PRO A 948 -37.10 26.32 -11.53
C PRO A 948 -37.49 24.84 -11.43
N GLU A 949 -37.70 24.21 -12.59
CA GLU A 949 -37.96 22.77 -12.72
C GLU A 949 -36.81 21.92 -12.13
N LEU A 950 -35.57 22.14 -12.58
CA LEU A 950 -34.41 21.39 -12.10
C LEU A 950 -34.07 21.69 -10.64
N LYS A 951 -34.29 22.93 -10.20
CA LYS A 951 -34.12 23.31 -8.80
C LYS A 951 -35.14 22.60 -7.90
N ALA A 952 -36.37 22.42 -8.37
CA ALA A 952 -37.39 21.61 -7.68
C ALA A 952 -36.96 20.14 -7.63
N ILE A 953 -36.41 19.59 -8.73
CA ILE A 953 -35.85 18.24 -8.76
C ILE A 953 -34.74 18.10 -7.70
N ILE A 954 -33.75 19.00 -7.67
CA ILE A 954 -32.69 19.01 -6.65
C ILE A 954 -33.27 19.10 -5.24
N ALA A 955 -34.18 20.04 -4.98
CA ALA A 955 -34.76 20.22 -3.65
C ALA A 955 -35.51 18.96 -3.18
N SER A 956 -36.27 18.32 -4.08
CA SER A 956 -36.99 17.07 -3.79
C SER A 956 -36.04 15.88 -3.62
N SER A 957 -34.95 15.83 -4.38
CA SER A 957 -34.00 14.73 -4.40
C SER A 957 -33.07 14.73 -3.18
N LEU A 958 -32.92 15.88 -2.53
CA LEU A 958 -32.20 16.02 -1.26
C LEU A 958 -33.13 15.90 -0.05
N ASP A 959 -34.44 15.75 -0.25
CA ASP A 959 -35.43 15.59 0.83
C ASP A 959 -35.69 14.10 1.08
N ILE A 960 -34.66 13.39 1.51
CA ILE A 960 -34.73 11.93 1.75
C ILE A 960 -34.23 11.60 3.16
N ASP A 961 -35.15 11.22 4.04
CA ASP A 961 -34.84 10.54 5.30
C ASP A 961 -34.68 9.04 5.02
N ILE A 962 -33.50 8.64 4.52
CA ILE A 962 -33.15 7.21 4.44
C ILE A 962 -32.60 6.77 5.79
N ASP A 963 -33.47 6.23 6.65
CA ASP A 963 -33.05 5.42 7.78
C ASP A 963 -32.51 4.08 7.24
N PHE A 964 -31.20 4.03 6.97
CA PHE A 964 -30.55 2.76 6.64
C PHE A 964 -30.68 1.80 7.83
N PRO A 965 -31.22 0.59 7.66
CA PRO A 965 -31.28 -0.38 8.75
C PRO A 965 -29.86 -0.62 9.28
N ARG A 966 -29.70 -0.51 10.60
CA ARG A 966 -28.47 -0.91 11.28
C ARG A 966 -28.22 -2.37 10.90
N SER A 967 -27.04 -2.68 10.38
CA SER A 967 -26.66 -4.06 10.05
C SER A 967 -26.98 -4.98 11.23
N PRO A 968 -27.57 -6.17 11.01
CA PRO A 968 -27.54 -7.20 12.04
C PRO A 968 -26.07 -7.43 12.38
N THR A 969 -25.74 -7.32 13.66
CA THR A 969 -24.44 -7.74 14.19
C THR A 969 -24.13 -9.13 13.65
N PRO A 970 -22.95 -9.37 13.05
CA PRO A 970 -22.57 -10.72 12.71
C PRO A 970 -22.64 -11.56 13.99
N PRO A 971 -23.18 -12.78 13.96
CA PRO A 971 -23.20 -13.61 15.15
C PRO A 971 -21.75 -13.73 15.62
N VAL A 972 -21.50 -13.28 16.85
CA VAL A 972 -20.24 -13.48 17.55
C VAL A 972 -20.00 -14.98 17.55
N ARG A 973 -19.09 -15.47 16.69
CA ARG A 973 -18.52 -16.79 16.88
C ARG A 973 -17.73 -16.71 18.18
N ALA A 974 -18.34 -17.15 19.26
CA ALA A 974 -17.65 -17.40 20.50
C ALA A 974 -16.54 -18.42 20.20
N TYR A 975 -15.30 -17.95 20.19
CA TYR A 975 -14.14 -18.81 20.43
C TYR A 975 -14.21 -19.26 21.88
N GLY A 976 -15.04 -20.26 22.13
CA GLY A 976 -15.07 -21.02 23.37
C GLY A 976 -14.22 -22.27 23.17
N GLY A 977 -12.98 -22.23 23.68
CA GLY A 977 -12.20 -23.44 23.88
C GLY A 977 -12.95 -24.35 24.83
N ASN A 978 -13.25 -25.57 24.37
CA ASN A 978 -13.36 -26.71 25.25
C ASN A 978 -12.80 -27.93 24.52
N ILE A 979 -11.62 -28.31 24.99
CA ILE A 979 -11.02 -29.62 24.79
C ILE A 979 -12.04 -30.64 25.33
N ASN A 980 -12.63 -31.44 24.45
CA ASN A 980 -13.00 -32.79 24.81
C ASN A 980 -12.99 -33.70 23.60
N THR A 981 -12.15 -34.71 23.74
CA THR A 981 -11.95 -35.88 22.91
C THR A 981 -13.26 -36.63 22.66
N ARG A 982 -13.54 -36.92 21.38
CA ARG A 982 -14.09 -38.21 20.90
C ARG A 982 -14.20 -38.18 19.37
N MET A 983 -13.38 -39.01 18.72
CA MET A 983 -13.59 -39.45 17.35
C MET A 983 -14.98 -40.12 17.22
N PRO A 984 -15.59 -40.03 16.03
CA PRO A 984 -16.29 -41.16 15.47
C PRO A 984 -15.62 -41.55 14.14
N SER A 985 -15.03 -42.74 14.17
CA SER A 985 -14.80 -43.60 13.02
C SER A 985 -16.06 -43.72 12.17
N PHE A 986 -15.98 -43.43 10.88
CA PHE A 986 -16.76 -44.15 9.87
C PHE A 986 -15.92 -44.32 8.61
N ILE A 987 -16.06 -45.54 8.09
CA ILE A 987 -15.41 -46.21 6.96
C ILE A 987 -15.32 -45.34 5.71
#